data_AF-I7IVA0-F1
#
_entry.id   AF-I7IVA0-F1
#
_cell.length_a   1.000
_cell.length_b   1.000
_cell.length_c   1.000
_cell.angle_alpha   90.00
_cell.angle_beta   90.00
_cell.angle_gamma   90.00
#
_symmetry.space_group_name_H-M   'P 1'
#
loop_
_entity.id
_entity.type
_entity.pdbx_description
1 polymer ?
#
loop_
_entity_poly.entity_id
_entity_poly.type
_entity_poly.pdbx_seq_one_letter_code
_entity_poly.pdbx_strand_id
1 'polypeptide(L)'
;MQNNHRRHLSRVVISLASSALLGLFLTSNQNIVHADSVQENNASLQNSSSVKVYTNQDRQSKPNNDYWKDPANYKDDVPVQFLGINDLHGNIDTTSRAFVGHKMYQDAGNAARLASYLNNAENDFKTKNPNGTTFRVEAGDMVGASPATSSLLQDEPTMKSLKAMGINIGTLGNHEFDEGLDEFHRIVVGNAPEKGKYNQVEQDYPHENSGLQIVVSNLVNKSDGQVPFGWKPYLIKEINDNGKKVKVGFIGIETTDLDKLTFAKNIKDYTVLDEADSIAKYDKILQDQGVHAIVVLAHTAVSTYKGKTSGDAVDILQKLYRIAPNNSVDLYIAAHSHQYANGTVGHTKIVQADKFSMAYDDAIGYIDPKTDDFVRGSLVTHVYPVMSEKDDPQTQADPKVAAIIKDAQQRTAKITEASVGKAASAQDITTTINASRESSIGDLVVDAQLSEAHRMGIAADFAITNGGGVRSNLKVESDGTIKWKSAQAVQPFNNQIQVFELTGKQIETLLNSQYIGTGERYYLVSGMKYVYTDNADPHQSHKVAVMYDSHGNKLDLNKTYRVITSNYLVDSTKELKGAKKVADVGVDTDLFVDYFKHQTAAGNLIKAPVLDREEYVSVEKAAELIAQGQEQESKNTQAEETQPVVDHLTEKVQERSVYLPVIHQNKNWKIRLLDQNGRYLNQFLDTDQVIKISGHKMIDGREFYQIAGSDAWIPSQFVVSAQDETKVSAIGYIPVLTNHPTWKIRLVDVQGHYVNQYLSTKTYWKVFAKKIINGQLHYRLGNQRQWIPAKYLQLIHEI
;
A
#
# COMPACT_ATOMS: atom_id res chain seq x y z
N MET A 1 -50.04 51.99 -39.10
CA MET A 1 -50.56 52.90 -38.04
C MET A 1 -49.38 53.35 -37.19
N GLN A 2 -49.43 54.55 -36.59
CA GLN A 2 -48.27 55.22 -35.98
C GLN A 2 -48.37 55.36 -34.44
N ASN A 3 -47.20 55.39 -33.78
CA ASN A 3 -46.79 56.25 -32.65
C ASN A 3 -47.39 56.17 -31.21
N ASN A 4 -46.45 56.13 -30.25
CA ASN A 4 -46.27 57.02 -29.07
C ASN A 4 -46.95 56.83 -27.68
N HIS A 5 -46.08 56.46 -26.71
CA HIS A 5 -45.67 57.24 -25.48
C HIS A 5 -46.58 57.48 -24.23
N ARG A 6 -46.09 56.95 -23.09
CA ARG A 6 -45.76 57.57 -21.76
C ARG A 6 -46.78 58.36 -20.90
N ARG A 7 -46.84 57.99 -19.59
CA ARG A 7 -46.70 58.77 -18.29
C ARG A 7 -47.20 57.89 -17.10
N HIS A 8 -46.95 58.05 -15.79
CA HIS A 8 -46.01 58.81 -14.91
C HIS A 8 -45.82 57.95 -13.60
N LEU A 9 -44.60 57.64 -13.12
CA LEU A 9 -43.80 58.30 -12.05
C LEU A 9 -44.34 58.33 -10.58
N SER A 10 -43.69 57.56 -9.68
CA SER A 10 -43.12 57.90 -8.32
C SER A 10 -42.61 56.60 -7.65
N ARG A 11 -41.30 56.34 -7.37
CA ARG A 11 -40.38 56.86 -6.31
C ARG A 11 -40.92 56.62 -4.88
N VAL A 12 -40.24 56.06 -3.86
CA VAL A 12 -38.83 56.08 -3.33
C VAL A 12 -38.60 54.75 -2.54
N VAL A 13 -37.59 53.89 -2.76
CA VAL A 13 -36.15 53.90 -2.34
C VAL A 13 -35.84 53.52 -0.86
N ILE A 14 -35.40 52.26 -0.66
CA ILE A 14 -34.15 51.75 -0.01
C ILE A 14 -33.78 52.13 1.45
N SER A 15 -33.51 51.09 2.27
CA SER A 15 -32.27 50.99 3.08
C SER A 15 -31.80 49.53 3.22
N LEU A 16 -30.53 49.27 2.89
CA LEU A 16 -29.79 48.02 3.12
C LEU A 16 -28.92 48.14 4.39
N ALA A 17 -28.23 47.04 4.74
CA ALA A 17 -27.15 46.92 5.73
C ALA A 17 -27.57 46.91 7.22
N SER A 18 -26.87 46.26 8.16
CA SER A 18 -25.86 45.17 8.11
C SER A 18 -25.58 44.72 9.57
N SER A 19 -24.83 43.62 9.75
CA SER A 19 -24.13 43.26 11.01
C SER A 19 -25.00 42.70 12.16
N ALA A 20 -24.52 41.89 13.10
CA ALA A 20 -23.40 40.93 13.13
C ALA A 20 -23.45 40.08 14.42
N LEU A 21 -22.89 38.86 14.37
CA LEU A 21 -22.24 38.09 15.45
C LEU A 21 -23.01 37.56 16.71
N LEU A 22 -22.97 36.21 16.81
CA LEU A 22 -22.41 35.39 17.92
C LEU A 22 -23.24 35.03 19.19
N GLY A 23 -23.12 33.77 19.62
CA GLY A 23 -23.49 33.27 20.98
C GLY A 23 -24.51 32.11 21.01
N LEU A 24 -24.17 30.87 20.64
CA LEU A 24 -23.63 29.76 21.50
C LEU A 24 -24.65 28.97 22.38
N PHE A 25 -24.92 27.72 21.94
CA PHE A 25 -25.05 26.45 22.68
C PHE A 25 -26.34 25.92 23.39
N LEU A 26 -26.51 24.59 23.20
CA LEU A 26 -27.23 23.57 24.00
C LEU A 26 -28.78 23.57 23.96
N THR A 27 -29.51 22.45 23.83
CA THR A 27 -29.18 21.01 24.00
C THR A 27 -29.85 20.07 22.96
N SER A 28 -29.24 18.89 22.81
CA SER A 28 -29.74 17.59 22.29
C SER A 28 -31.25 17.37 22.07
N ASN A 29 -31.57 16.68 20.96
CA ASN A 29 -32.18 15.35 21.06
C ASN A 29 -31.87 14.48 19.84
N GLN A 30 -31.45 13.24 20.09
CA GLN A 30 -31.28 12.21 19.05
C GLN A 30 -32.65 11.66 18.65
N ASN A 31 -32.86 11.39 17.36
CA ASN A 31 -33.76 10.33 16.93
C ASN A 31 -33.28 9.77 15.59
N ILE A 32 -32.86 8.51 15.62
CA ILE A 32 -32.47 7.72 14.45
C ILE A 32 -33.76 7.28 13.76
N VAL A 33 -33.90 7.58 12.46
CA VAL A 33 -35.01 7.06 11.65
C VAL A 33 -34.46 5.94 10.76
N HIS A 34 -35.04 4.76 10.87
CA HIS A 34 -34.67 3.59 10.08
C HIS A 34 -34.99 3.81 8.60
N ALA A 35 -34.08 3.38 7.73
CA ALA A 35 -34.33 3.26 6.31
C ALA A 35 -35.10 1.95 6.02
N ASP A 36 -36.25 2.06 5.39
CA ASP A 36 -36.99 0.92 4.85
C ASP A 36 -37.64 1.29 3.51
N SER A 37 -37.65 0.35 2.57
CA SER A 37 -38.25 0.43 1.22
C SER A 37 -37.71 1.49 0.23
N VAL A 38 -36.66 1.12 -0.52
CA VAL A 38 -36.57 1.48 -1.95
C VAL A 38 -36.74 0.19 -2.75
N GLN A 39 -37.74 0.16 -3.64
CA GLN A 39 -37.91 -0.97 -4.56
C GLN A 39 -36.79 -0.96 -5.59
N GLU A 40 -35.91 -1.97 -5.54
CA GLU A 40 -34.99 -2.28 -6.64
C GLU A 40 -35.79 -2.72 -7.88
N ASN A 41 -36.01 -1.80 -8.81
CA ASN A 41 -36.36 -2.16 -10.17
C ASN A 41 -35.19 -2.92 -10.77
N ASN A 42 -35.38 -4.23 -10.98
CA ASN A 42 -34.43 -5.13 -11.62
C ASN A 42 -34.24 -4.79 -13.11
N ALA A 43 -33.52 -3.70 -13.38
CA ALA A 43 -32.84 -3.49 -14.66
C ALA A 43 -31.54 -4.31 -14.63
N SER A 44 -31.34 -5.15 -15.64
CA SER A 44 -30.25 -6.12 -15.70
C SER A 44 -28.87 -5.48 -15.51
N LEU A 45 -28.16 -5.86 -14.44
CA LEU A 45 -26.71 -5.79 -14.37
C LEU A 45 -26.13 -6.74 -15.43
N GLN A 46 -25.96 -6.23 -16.65
CA GLN A 46 -25.19 -6.92 -17.68
C GLN A 46 -23.73 -6.97 -17.27
N ASN A 47 -23.03 -8.04 -17.66
CA ASN A 47 -21.58 -8.18 -17.51
C ASN A 47 -20.84 -6.98 -18.12
N SER A 48 -20.41 -6.02 -17.30
CA SER A 48 -19.36 -5.08 -17.70
C SER A 48 -18.04 -5.83 -17.68
N SER A 49 -17.57 -6.27 -18.84
CA SER A 49 -16.18 -6.73 -18.99
C SER A 49 -15.21 -5.65 -18.51
N SER A 50 -14.20 -6.03 -17.73
CA SER A 50 -13.12 -5.13 -17.30
C SER A 50 -12.61 -4.32 -18.50
N VAL A 51 -12.51 -2.99 -18.33
CA VAL A 51 -12.04 -2.10 -19.39
C VAL A 51 -10.60 -2.44 -19.75
N LYS A 52 -10.28 -2.39 -21.05
CA LYS A 52 -8.97 -2.81 -21.55
C LYS A 52 -7.87 -1.89 -21.03
N VAL A 53 -6.80 -2.52 -20.55
CA VAL A 53 -5.53 -1.87 -20.20
C VAL A 53 -4.54 -2.08 -21.35
N TYR A 54 -3.92 -1.00 -21.78
CA TYR A 54 -2.90 -0.96 -22.81
C TYR A 54 -1.60 -0.38 -22.24
N THR A 55 -0.48 -0.91 -22.70
CA THR A 55 0.85 -0.44 -22.31
C THR A 55 1.40 0.48 -23.42
N ASN A 56 1.79 1.70 -23.07
CA ASN A 56 2.51 2.59 -23.97
C ASN A 56 4.02 2.27 -23.89
N GLN A 57 4.82 2.80 -24.81
CA GLN A 57 6.23 2.42 -24.94
C GLN A 57 7.13 3.62 -25.15
N ASP A 58 7.83 4.04 -24.10
CA ASP A 58 8.92 5.00 -24.17
C ASP A 58 10.16 4.36 -24.78
N ARG A 59 10.36 4.64 -26.07
CA ARG A 59 11.50 4.14 -26.88
C ARG A 59 12.61 5.18 -27.06
N GLN A 60 12.30 6.46 -26.83
CA GLN A 60 13.27 7.53 -26.98
C GLN A 60 14.22 7.55 -25.79
N SER A 61 15.50 7.74 -26.07
CA SER A 61 16.53 7.63 -25.04
C SER A 61 16.95 8.96 -24.41
N LYS A 62 16.46 10.07 -24.97
CA LYS A 62 16.58 11.47 -24.54
C LYS A 62 15.22 12.15 -24.80
N PRO A 63 14.88 13.25 -24.12
CA PRO A 63 13.82 14.14 -24.57
C PRO A 63 14.11 14.61 -25.99
N ASN A 64 13.25 14.27 -26.95
CA ASN A 64 13.25 14.86 -28.29
C ASN A 64 11.84 14.81 -28.88
N ASN A 65 11.25 15.98 -29.12
CA ASN A 65 9.80 16.07 -29.14
C ASN A 65 9.08 15.58 -30.42
N ASP A 66 9.74 14.82 -31.29
CA ASP A 66 9.20 14.31 -32.56
C ASP A 66 8.00 13.32 -32.45
N TYR A 67 7.46 13.12 -31.25
CA TYR A 67 6.35 12.21 -30.93
C TYR A 67 4.97 12.89 -30.89
N TRP A 68 4.90 14.22 -30.90
CA TRP A 68 3.62 14.94 -30.99
C TRP A 68 2.86 14.62 -32.27
N LYS A 69 1.52 14.70 -32.21
CA LYS A 69 0.69 14.74 -33.41
C LYS A 69 0.99 16.05 -34.15
N ASP A 70 1.04 16.02 -35.48
CA ASP A 70 1.37 17.20 -36.30
C ASP A 70 0.37 18.36 -35.99
N PRO A 71 0.85 19.51 -35.45
CA PRO A 71 0.02 20.64 -35.04
C PRO A 71 -0.84 21.20 -36.17
N ALA A 72 -0.46 21.00 -37.46
CA ALA A 72 -1.25 21.44 -38.60
C ALA A 72 -2.66 20.81 -38.63
N ASN A 73 -2.85 19.65 -38.01
CA ASN A 73 -4.15 18.97 -37.90
C ASN A 73 -5.06 19.54 -36.81
N TYR A 74 -4.54 20.38 -35.89
CA TYR A 74 -5.22 20.87 -34.69
C TYR A 74 -5.23 22.40 -34.59
N LYS A 75 -5.09 23.10 -35.73
CA LYS A 75 -5.04 24.57 -35.83
C LYS A 75 -6.22 25.29 -35.15
N ASP A 76 -7.38 24.64 -35.09
CA ASP A 76 -8.63 25.19 -34.55
C ASP A 76 -8.80 24.87 -33.05
N ASP A 77 -7.93 24.03 -32.48
CA ASP A 77 -7.94 23.55 -31.10
C ASP A 77 -6.94 24.32 -30.21
N VAL A 78 -6.91 24.07 -28.91
CA VAL A 78 -5.97 24.71 -27.96
C VAL A 78 -4.89 23.72 -27.53
N PRO A 79 -3.60 23.96 -27.85
CA PRO A 79 -2.49 23.10 -27.43
C PRO A 79 -2.18 23.24 -25.94
N VAL A 80 -2.07 22.10 -25.25
CA VAL A 80 -1.72 22.02 -23.82
C VAL A 80 -0.62 20.98 -23.57
N GLN A 81 0.20 21.24 -22.57
CA GLN A 81 1.23 20.34 -22.05
C GLN A 81 1.10 20.21 -20.53
N PHE A 82 1.32 19.01 -20.01
CA PHE A 82 1.46 18.73 -18.59
C PHE A 82 2.82 18.10 -18.36
N LEU A 83 3.65 18.76 -17.57
CA LEU A 83 4.92 18.24 -17.09
C LEU A 83 4.71 17.78 -15.65
N GLY A 84 4.73 16.47 -15.43
CA GLY A 84 4.47 15.84 -14.14
C GLY A 84 5.75 15.40 -13.44
N ILE A 85 5.76 15.49 -12.11
CA ILE A 85 6.71 14.77 -11.25
C ILE A 85 5.96 14.09 -10.09
N ASN A 86 6.63 13.17 -9.41
CA ASN A 86 6.13 12.41 -8.28
C ASN A 86 7.29 11.95 -7.38
N ASP A 87 6.98 11.57 -6.15
CA ASP A 87 7.89 10.84 -5.25
C ASP A 87 9.26 11.54 -5.12
N LEU A 88 9.27 12.87 -4.98
CA LEU A 88 10.50 13.65 -4.89
C LEU A 88 11.23 13.42 -3.57
N HIS A 89 10.52 13.24 -2.45
CA HIS A 89 11.07 12.95 -1.12
C HIS A 89 12.30 13.81 -0.77
N GLY A 90 12.23 15.11 -1.00
CA GLY A 90 13.33 16.04 -0.82
C GLY A 90 14.69 15.66 -1.45
N ASN A 91 14.72 14.77 -2.45
CA ASN A 91 15.94 14.27 -3.12
C ASN A 91 16.49 15.30 -4.12
N ILE A 92 16.81 16.50 -3.62
CA ILE A 92 17.20 17.66 -4.43
C ILE A 92 18.63 17.59 -4.94
N ASP A 93 19.55 16.94 -4.21
CA ASP A 93 20.98 16.89 -4.53
C ASP A 93 21.52 15.49 -4.88
N THR A 94 20.68 14.46 -4.78
CA THR A 94 21.02 13.05 -5.01
C THR A 94 20.90 12.61 -6.47
N THR A 95 21.63 11.56 -6.83
CA THR A 95 21.45 10.82 -8.10
C THR A 95 21.45 9.30 -7.86
N SER A 96 20.84 8.54 -8.77
CA SER A 96 20.85 7.06 -8.71
C SER A 96 20.45 6.42 -10.05
N ARG A 97 20.05 5.15 -10.01
CA ARG A 97 19.53 4.41 -11.17
C ARG A 97 18.06 4.71 -11.41
N ALA A 98 17.74 5.25 -12.58
CA ALA A 98 16.37 5.36 -13.09
C ALA A 98 16.08 4.24 -14.11
N PHE A 99 14.84 3.78 -14.19
CA PHE A 99 14.37 2.84 -15.20
C PHE A 99 13.24 3.47 -16.00
N VAL A 100 13.47 3.78 -17.28
CA VAL A 100 12.45 4.31 -18.18
C VAL A 100 12.24 3.31 -19.32
N GLY A 101 11.01 2.82 -19.48
CA GLY A 101 10.69 1.75 -20.42
C GLY A 101 11.46 0.45 -20.11
N HIS A 102 12.40 0.10 -20.98
CA HIS A 102 13.30 -1.05 -20.81
C HIS A 102 14.76 -0.65 -20.63
N LYS A 103 15.06 0.65 -20.44
CA LYS A 103 16.41 1.17 -20.31
C LYS A 103 16.67 1.69 -18.90
N MET A 104 17.83 1.32 -18.37
CA MET A 104 18.36 1.86 -17.12
C MET A 104 19.33 3.00 -17.40
N TYR A 105 19.25 4.05 -16.59
CA TYR A 105 20.10 5.24 -16.63
C TYR A 105 20.86 5.34 -15.32
N GLN A 106 22.19 5.49 -15.41
CA GLN A 106 23.05 5.68 -14.24
C GLN A 106 23.13 7.16 -13.88
N ASP A 107 23.37 7.44 -12.60
CA ASP A 107 23.59 8.80 -12.07
C ASP A 107 22.52 9.82 -12.51
N ALA A 108 21.27 9.36 -12.66
CA ALA A 108 20.11 10.16 -13.02
C ALA A 108 19.56 10.91 -11.79
N GLY A 109 18.91 12.05 -12.03
CA GLY A 109 18.36 12.93 -10.99
C GLY A 109 19.13 14.24 -10.80
N ASN A 110 19.11 14.75 -9.57
CA ASN A 110 19.40 16.12 -9.15
C ASN A 110 18.34 17.14 -9.61
N ALA A 111 17.71 17.82 -8.64
CA ALA A 111 16.63 18.77 -8.89
C ALA A 111 17.02 19.95 -9.79
N ALA A 112 18.28 20.40 -9.73
CA ALA A 112 18.73 21.47 -10.62
C ALA A 112 18.90 21.00 -12.08
N ARG A 113 19.17 19.70 -12.33
CA ARG A 113 19.12 19.13 -13.68
C ARG A 113 17.68 18.94 -14.13
N LEU A 114 16.80 18.40 -13.28
CA LEU A 114 15.36 18.28 -13.54
C LEU A 114 14.75 19.62 -13.98
N ALA A 115 15.04 20.71 -13.25
CA ALA A 115 14.58 22.05 -13.59
C ALA A 115 14.92 22.46 -15.04
N SER A 116 16.14 22.17 -15.49
CA SER A 116 16.56 22.43 -16.87
C SER A 116 15.87 21.53 -17.89
N TYR A 117 15.60 20.26 -17.57
CA TYR A 117 14.82 19.37 -18.45
C TYR A 117 13.37 19.85 -18.61
N LEU A 118 12.71 20.26 -17.53
CA LEU A 118 11.37 20.84 -17.57
C LEU A 118 11.35 22.14 -18.40
N ASN A 119 12.36 23.00 -18.24
CA ASN A 119 12.54 24.21 -19.03
C ASN A 119 12.74 23.90 -20.53
N ASN A 120 13.53 22.88 -20.87
CA ASN A 120 13.75 22.47 -22.26
C ASN A 120 12.48 21.89 -22.88
N ALA A 121 11.76 21.00 -22.18
CA ALA A 121 10.51 20.40 -22.65
C ALA A 121 9.42 21.45 -22.94
N GLU A 122 9.29 22.45 -22.06
CA GLU A 122 8.36 23.57 -22.24
C GLU A 122 8.78 24.49 -23.42
N ASN A 123 10.08 24.77 -23.57
CA ASN A 123 10.59 25.57 -24.69
C ASN A 123 10.39 24.88 -26.04
N ASP A 124 10.61 23.57 -26.11
CA ASP A 124 10.39 22.78 -27.33
C ASP A 124 8.89 22.72 -27.70
N PHE A 125 8.01 22.52 -26.70
CA PHE A 125 6.56 22.61 -26.89
C PHE A 125 6.12 23.98 -27.41
N LYS A 126 6.59 25.08 -26.79
CA LYS A 126 6.28 26.44 -27.24
C LYS A 126 6.87 26.78 -28.60
N THR A 127 7.99 26.18 -28.99
CA THR A 127 8.58 26.36 -30.33
C THR A 127 7.68 25.80 -31.44
N LYS A 128 6.89 24.76 -31.16
CA LYS A 128 5.86 24.25 -32.10
C LYS A 128 4.48 24.85 -31.90
N ASN A 129 4.14 25.20 -30.67
CA ASN A 129 2.85 25.74 -30.28
C ASN A 129 3.07 27.09 -29.56
N PRO A 130 3.30 28.22 -30.27
CA PRO A 130 3.71 29.48 -29.66
C PRO A 130 2.76 30.07 -28.61
N ASN A 131 1.48 29.69 -28.67
CA ASN A 131 0.44 30.11 -27.72
C ASN A 131 0.01 28.97 -26.78
N GLY A 132 0.71 27.84 -26.80
CA GLY A 132 0.44 26.68 -25.98
C GLY A 132 0.70 26.93 -24.50
N THR A 133 -0.12 26.31 -23.65
CA THR A 133 -0.01 26.43 -22.20
C THR A 133 0.57 25.15 -21.59
N THR A 134 1.64 25.31 -20.81
CA THR A 134 2.25 24.22 -20.04
C THR A 134 1.85 24.37 -18.57
N PHE A 135 1.36 23.29 -17.98
CA PHE A 135 1.20 23.14 -16.53
C PHE A 135 2.33 22.27 -15.98
N ARG A 136 2.97 22.71 -14.89
CA ARG A 136 3.94 21.91 -14.15
C ARG A 136 3.29 21.45 -12.84
N VAL A 137 3.16 20.14 -12.68
CA VAL A 137 2.32 19.51 -11.66
C VAL A 137 3.07 18.40 -10.93
N GLU A 138 2.53 18.01 -9.79
CA GLU A 138 3.22 17.19 -8.80
C GLU A 138 2.20 16.25 -8.10
N ALA A 139 2.55 14.98 -7.87
CA ALA A 139 1.59 13.89 -7.60
C ALA A 139 1.69 13.22 -6.20
N GLY A 140 2.25 13.92 -5.22
CA GLY A 140 2.44 13.52 -3.82
C GLY A 140 3.87 13.07 -3.52
N ASP A 141 4.19 13.02 -2.22
CA ASP A 141 5.51 12.74 -1.67
C ASP A 141 6.60 13.69 -2.19
N MET A 142 6.33 14.99 -2.06
CA MET A 142 7.34 16.05 -2.23
C MET A 142 8.38 15.98 -1.11
N VAL A 143 7.91 15.72 0.10
CA VAL A 143 8.63 15.80 1.37
C VAL A 143 8.67 14.44 2.05
N GLY A 144 9.36 14.35 3.19
CA GLY A 144 9.53 13.09 3.93
C GLY A 144 10.38 12.05 3.16
N ALA A 145 10.87 11.05 3.88
CA ALA A 145 11.98 10.19 3.42
C ALA A 145 13.24 10.93 2.92
N SER A 146 13.39 12.20 3.30
CA SER A 146 14.29 13.12 2.61
C SER A 146 15.75 13.01 3.06
N PRO A 147 16.71 13.11 2.12
CA PRO A 147 18.12 13.30 2.43
C PRO A 147 18.32 14.50 3.38
N ALA A 148 19.34 14.42 4.22
CA ALA A 148 19.62 15.38 5.28
C ALA A 148 19.81 16.83 4.82
N THR A 149 20.16 17.05 3.54
CA THR A 149 20.17 18.38 2.91
C THR A 149 18.81 19.06 2.98
N SER A 150 17.72 18.29 2.94
CA SER A 150 16.33 18.76 2.93
C SER A 150 15.62 18.50 4.27
N SER A 151 15.67 17.30 4.85
CA SER A 151 14.93 16.94 6.07
C SER A 151 15.35 17.73 7.32
N LEU A 152 16.63 18.05 7.48
CA LEU A 152 17.13 18.87 8.60
C LEU A 152 16.64 20.34 8.53
N LEU A 153 16.05 20.74 7.40
CA LEU A 153 15.43 22.04 7.13
C LEU A 153 13.94 21.88 6.76
N GLN A 154 13.30 20.86 7.35
CA GLN A 154 11.85 20.59 7.24
C GLN A 154 11.33 20.58 5.79
N ASP A 155 12.17 20.14 4.85
CA ASP A 155 11.91 20.12 3.42
C ASP A 155 11.56 21.48 2.77
N GLU A 156 11.75 22.61 3.46
CA GLU A 156 11.65 23.95 2.87
C GLU A 156 12.62 24.19 1.68
N PRO A 157 13.86 23.65 1.64
CA PRO A 157 14.69 23.69 0.43
C PRO A 157 14.02 23.03 -0.78
N THR A 158 13.19 22.01 -0.54
CA THR A 158 12.44 21.30 -1.58
C THR A 158 11.26 22.13 -2.04
N MET A 159 10.48 22.72 -1.12
CA MET A 159 9.39 23.64 -1.46
C MET A 159 9.88 24.84 -2.29
N LYS A 160 11.06 25.39 -1.95
CA LYS A 160 11.75 26.42 -2.74
C LYS A 160 12.19 25.94 -4.12
N SER A 161 12.67 24.70 -4.22
CA SER A 161 13.09 24.09 -5.49
C SER A 161 11.90 23.89 -6.42
N LEU A 162 10.77 23.37 -5.94
CA LEU A 162 9.52 23.23 -6.69
C LEU A 162 9.02 24.59 -7.22
N LYS A 163 9.02 25.62 -6.36
CA LYS A 163 8.68 26.99 -6.72
C LYS A 163 9.63 27.58 -7.78
N ALA A 164 10.94 27.35 -7.65
CA ALA A 164 11.93 27.78 -8.63
C ALA A 164 11.77 27.06 -9.98
N MET A 165 11.28 25.82 -9.98
CA MET A 165 10.85 25.07 -11.16
C MET A 165 9.49 25.50 -11.72
N GLY A 166 8.75 26.39 -11.05
CA GLY A 166 7.42 26.83 -11.47
C GLY A 166 6.30 25.79 -11.29
N ILE A 167 6.54 24.74 -10.49
CA ILE A 167 5.52 23.76 -10.10
C ILE A 167 4.56 24.43 -9.11
N ASN A 168 3.26 24.44 -9.41
CA ASN A 168 2.29 25.24 -8.65
C ASN A 168 0.90 24.59 -8.46
N ILE A 169 0.72 23.33 -8.87
CA ILE A 169 -0.43 22.48 -8.54
C ILE A 169 0.14 21.15 -8.05
N GLY A 170 -0.33 20.67 -6.90
CA GLY A 170 0.09 19.39 -6.32
C GLY A 170 -1.07 18.67 -5.64
N THR A 171 -0.90 17.39 -5.31
CA THR A 171 -1.78 16.66 -4.38
C THR A 171 -1.01 16.34 -3.09
N LEU A 172 -1.53 15.46 -2.26
CA LEU A 172 -0.83 14.85 -1.13
C LEU A 172 -0.45 13.41 -1.48
N GLY A 173 0.68 12.97 -0.95
CA GLY A 173 1.01 11.58 -0.67
C GLY A 173 1.21 11.33 0.83
N ASN A 174 1.54 10.09 1.18
CA ASN A 174 1.60 9.67 2.58
C ASN A 174 2.72 10.32 3.40
N HIS A 175 3.82 10.77 2.77
CA HIS A 175 4.92 11.42 3.48
C HIS A 175 4.65 12.90 3.80
N GLU A 176 3.67 13.56 3.17
CA GLU A 176 3.14 14.85 3.65
C GLU A 176 2.49 14.76 5.06
N PHE A 177 2.30 13.54 5.58
CA PHE A 177 1.80 13.29 6.94
C PHE A 177 2.89 12.88 7.93
N ASP A 178 4.17 12.72 7.56
CA ASP A 178 5.23 12.21 8.46
C ASP A 178 5.42 13.06 9.73
N GLU A 179 5.38 14.38 9.59
CA GLU A 179 5.46 15.35 10.69
C GLU A 179 4.08 15.87 11.14
N GLY A 180 3.01 15.34 10.53
CA GLY A 180 1.64 15.82 10.67
C GLY A 180 1.28 16.88 9.62
N LEU A 181 0.04 16.82 9.12
CA LEU A 181 -0.39 17.63 7.98
C LEU A 181 -0.42 19.15 8.26
N ASP A 182 -0.52 19.55 9.54
CA ASP A 182 -0.33 20.95 9.98
C ASP A 182 1.09 21.46 9.66
N GLU A 183 2.11 20.61 9.79
CA GLU A 183 3.50 20.96 9.49
C GLU A 183 3.73 21.07 7.98
N PHE A 184 3.21 20.11 7.21
CA PHE A 184 3.23 20.24 5.75
C PHE A 184 2.50 21.50 5.28
N HIS A 185 1.34 21.83 5.87
CA HIS A 185 0.66 23.08 5.58
C HIS A 185 1.52 24.31 5.93
N ARG A 186 2.26 24.29 7.05
CA ARG A 186 3.19 25.37 7.44
C ARG A 186 4.22 25.66 6.35
N ILE A 187 4.92 24.63 5.85
CA ILE A 187 5.97 24.80 4.84
C ILE A 187 5.41 25.13 3.45
N VAL A 188 4.20 24.65 3.11
CA VAL A 188 3.49 25.08 1.89
C VAL A 188 3.20 26.58 1.93
N VAL A 189 2.69 27.11 3.05
CA VAL A 189 2.35 28.54 3.16
C VAL A 189 3.55 29.44 3.51
N GLY A 190 4.67 28.87 3.94
CA GLY A 190 5.91 29.59 4.25
C GLY A 190 5.92 30.27 5.61
N ASN A 191 5.19 29.73 6.59
CA ASN A 191 5.18 30.27 7.95
C ASN A 191 6.40 29.78 8.72
N ALA A 192 7.01 30.64 9.55
CA ALA A 192 8.07 30.21 10.46
C ALA A 192 7.54 29.16 11.48
N PRO A 193 8.38 28.19 11.90
CA PRO A 193 7.98 27.20 12.90
C PRO A 193 7.85 27.83 14.29
N GLU A 194 7.15 27.13 15.18
CA GLU A 194 7.14 27.50 16.59
C GLU A 194 8.57 27.47 17.18
N LYS A 195 8.94 28.52 17.91
CA LYS A 195 10.30 28.66 18.45
C LYS A 195 10.63 27.49 19.37
N GLY A 196 11.69 26.76 19.03
CA GLY A 196 12.13 25.58 19.76
C GLY A 196 11.41 24.27 19.43
N LYS A 197 10.41 24.27 18.52
CA LYS A 197 9.82 23.02 17.98
C LYS A 197 10.87 22.24 17.18
N TYR A 198 11.63 22.94 16.34
CA TYR A 198 12.68 22.38 15.50
C TYR A 198 14.08 22.89 15.85
N ASN A 199 15.07 22.27 15.23
CA ASN A 199 16.48 22.62 15.41
C ASN A 199 16.76 24.08 15.00
N GLN A 200 17.83 24.68 15.52
CA GLN A 200 18.13 26.10 15.27
C GLN A 200 18.42 26.40 13.78
N VAL A 201 18.97 25.44 13.04
CA VAL A 201 19.32 25.63 11.62
C VAL A 201 18.07 25.82 10.77
N GLU A 202 17.00 25.08 11.09
CA GLU A 202 15.66 25.27 10.54
C GLU A 202 15.06 26.62 10.95
N GLN A 203 15.10 26.99 12.22
CA GLN A 203 14.59 28.30 12.68
C GLN A 203 15.30 29.51 12.04
N ASP A 204 16.53 29.33 11.57
CA ASP A 204 17.33 30.33 10.87
C ASP A 204 17.19 30.24 9.33
N TYR A 205 16.38 29.31 8.81
CA TYR A 205 16.15 29.13 7.38
C TYR A 205 15.16 30.19 6.84
N PRO A 206 15.32 30.70 5.59
CA PRO A 206 14.41 31.71 5.09
C PRO A 206 13.04 31.13 4.71
N HIS A 207 12.07 31.15 5.61
CA HIS A 207 10.71 30.66 5.34
C HIS A 207 10.01 31.47 4.24
N GLU A 208 9.48 30.78 3.22
CA GLU A 208 8.76 31.45 2.12
C GLU A 208 7.60 30.61 1.56
N ASN A 209 6.54 31.27 1.12
CA ASN A 209 5.38 30.61 0.54
C ASN A 209 5.77 29.91 -0.77
N SER A 210 5.47 28.61 -0.88
CA SER A 210 5.79 27.79 -2.05
C SER A 210 5.05 28.21 -3.34
N GLY A 211 3.87 28.84 -3.20
CA GLY A 211 2.94 29.10 -4.30
C GLY A 211 2.16 27.86 -4.77
N LEU A 212 2.35 26.70 -4.12
CA LEU A 212 1.72 25.43 -4.48
C LEU A 212 0.24 25.42 -4.09
N GLN A 213 -0.63 25.10 -5.05
CA GLN A 213 -2.05 24.86 -4.81
C GLN A 213 -2.28 23.36 -4.61
N ILE A 214 -2.46 22.95 -3.35
CA ILE A 214 -2.87 21.59 -3.02
C ILE A 214 -4.32 21.35 -3.45
N VAL A 215 -4.51 20.31 -4.26
CA VAL A 215 -5.82 19.69 -4.51
C VAL A 215 -5.85 18.33 -3.84
N VAL A 216 -6.91 18.00 -3.09
CA VAL A 216 -7.12 16.66 -2.54
C VAL A 216 -8.60 16.42 -2.29
N SER A 217 -9.15 15.39 -2.92
CA SER A 217 -10.61 15.19 -3.05
C SER A 217 -11.18 14.13 -2.12
N ASN A 218 -10.35 13.18 -1.69
CA ASN A 218 -10.75 12.06 -0.85
C ASN A 218 -10.24 12.15 0.59
N LEU A 219 -9.52 13.22 0.98
CA LEU A 219 -9.14 13.47 2.36
C LEU A 219 -10.08 14.51 3.00
N VAL A 220 -10.69 14.18 4.14
CA VAL A 220 -11.58 15.09 4.89
C VAL A 220 -11.30 15.07 6.39
N ASN A 221 -11.54 16.21 7.07
CA ASN A 221 -11.51 16.26 8.53
C ASN A 221 -12.67 15.43 9.11
N LYS A 222 -12.42 14.69 10.20
CA LYS A 222 -13.46 13.98 10.96
C LYS A 222 -14.44 14.93 11.67
N SER A 223 -14.05 16.17 11.93
CA SER A 223 -14.83 17.17 12.65
C SER A 223 -16.00 17.76 11.85
N ASP A 224 -15.82 17.99 10.54
CA ASP A 224 -16.77 18.72 9.69
C ASP A 224 -16.96 18.13 8.28
N GLY A 225 -16.23 17.08 7.92
CA GLY A 225 -16.27 16.45 6.60
C GLY A 225 -15.75 17.33 5.45
N GLN A 226 -15.04 18.43 5.75
CA GLN A 226 -14.44 19.30 4.75
C GLN A 226 -13.00 18.89 4.43
N VAL A 227 -12.49 19.31 3.27
CA VAL A 227 -11.08 19.19 2.92
C VAL A 227 -10.24 20.07 3.88
N PRO A 228 -9.10 19.58 4.42
CA PRO A 228 -8.27 20.34 5.36
C PRO A 228 -7.80 21.72 4.85
N PHE A 229 -7.51 22.62 5.79
CA PHE A 229 -6.92 23.96 5.56
C PHE A 229 -7.62 24.88 4.55
N GLY A 230 -8.84 24.55 4.12
CA GLY A 230 -9.53 25.27 3.05
C GLY A 230 -8.95 25.01 1.65
N TRP A 231 -8.08 24.00 1.50
CA TRP A 231 -7.69 23.43 0.20
C TRP A 231 -8.92 22.96 -0.58
N LYS A 232 -8.73 22.61 -1.86
CA LYS A 232 -9.84 22.30 -2.76
C LYS A 232 -9.84 20.83 -3.15
N PRO A 233 -11.02 20.19 -3.29
CA PRO A 233 -11.09 18.84 -3.85
C PRO A 233 -10.75 18.81 -5.35
N TYR A 234 -10.94 19.94 -6.04
CA TYR A 234 -10.57 20.11 -7.43
C TYR A 234 -10.18 21.56 -7.71
N LEU A 235 -9.48 21.78 -8.82
CA LEU A 235 -9.09 23.09 -9.33
C LEU A 235 -9.47 23.20 -10.81
N ILE A 236 -9.93 24.38 -11.24
CA ILE A 236 -10.19 24.68 -12.65
C ILE A 236 -9.19 25.73 -13.12
N LYS A 237 -8.52 25.49 -14.24
CA LYS A 237 -7.68 26.49 -14.92
C LYS A 237 -8.30 26.85 -16.27
N GLU A 238 -8.57 28.14 -16.47
CA GLU A 238 -8.97 28.67 -17.77
C GLU A 238 -7.75 28.99 -18.63
N ILE A 239 -7.79 28.57 -19.89
CA ILE A 239 -6.75 28.83 -20.90
C ILE A 239 -7.36 29.74 -21.96
N ASN A 240 -6.63 30.79 -22.35
CA ASN A 240 -7.06 31.75 -23.35
C ASN A 240 -6.03 31.75 -24.50
N ASP A 241 -6.37 31.13 -25.63
CA ASP A 241 -5.53 31.08 -26.84
C ASP A 241 -6.21 31.82 -27.99
N ASN A 242 -5.67 32.98 -28.40
CA ASN A 242 -6.17 33.77 -29.54
C ASN A 242 -7.70 34.04 -29.53
N GLY A 243 -8.31 34.15 -28.35
CA GLY A 243 -9.75 34.36 -28.17
C GLY A 243 -10.59 33.08 -28.04
N LYS A 244 -10.01 31.90 -28.28
CA LYS A 244 -10.55 30.62 -27.79
C LYS A 244 -10.40 30.59 -26.27
N LYS A 245 -11.41 30.05 -25.59
CA LYS A 245 -11.36 29.76 -24.16
C LYS A 245 -11.64 28.29 -23.95
N VAL A 246 -10.80 27.63 -23.16
CA VAL A 246 -11.03 26.25 -22.71
C VAL A 246 -10.71 26.12 -21.23
N LYS A 247 -11.22 25.07 -20.59
CA LYS A 247 -10.96 24.78 -19.18
C LYS A 247 -10.29 23.42 -19.00
N VAL A 248 -9.38 23.34 -18.03
CA VAL A 248 -8.82 22.07 -17.54
C VAL A 248 -9.17 21.91 -16.06
N GLY A 249 -9.70 20.73 -15.71
CA GLY A 249 -9.96 20.32 -14.33
C GLY A 249 -8.81 19.51 -13.76
N PHE A 250 -8.47 19.74 -12.49
CA PHE A 250 -7.51 18.94 -11.73
C PHE A 250 -8.21 18.36 -10.49
N ILE A 251 -8.12 17.06 -10.28
CA ILE A 251 -8.62 16.35 -9.08
C ILE A 251 -7.40 15.75 -8.36
N GLY A 252 -7.32 15.91 -7.03
CA GLY A 252 -6.28 15.29 -6.20
C GLY A 252 -6.77 14.03 -5.48
N ILE A 253 -5.92 13.02 -5.34
CA ILE A 253 -6.22 11.75 -4.66
C ILE A 253 -5.03 11.31 -3.80
N GLU A 254 -5.34 10.88 -2.57
CA GLU A 254 -4.47 10.19 -1.62
C GLU A 254 -4.77 8.67 -1.61
N THR A 255 -3.83 7.80 -1.26
CA THR A 255 -4.09 6.34 -1.15
C THR A 255 -4.92 5.97 0.07
N THR A 256 -5.87 5.04 -0.09
CA THR A 256 -6.62 4.46 1.05
C THR A 256 -5.77 3.57 1.98
N ASP A 257 -4.54 3.20 1.59
CA ASP A 257 -3.60 2.46 2.45
C ASP A 257 -2.83 3.36 3.45
N LEU A 258 -3.08 4.68 3.48
CA LEU A 258 -2.41 5.68 4.34
C LEU A 258 -2.26 5.28 5.82
N ASP A 259 -3.22 4.54 6.38
CA ASP A 259 -3.21 4.12 7.80
C ASP A 259 -2.08 3.15 8.17
N LYS A 260 -1.56 2.42 7.18
CA LYS A 260 -0.37 1.55 7.29
C LYS A 260 0.91 2.34 7.02
N LEU A 261 0.84 3.33 6.14
CA LEU A 261 2.00 4.04 5.60
C LEU A 261 2.55 5.11 6.55
N THR A 262 1.68 5.73 7.37
CA THR A 262 2.09 6.79 8.31
C THR A 262 1.69 6.55 9.78
N PHE A 263 2.15 7.43 10.69
CA PHE A 263 1.98 7.29 12.14
C PHE A 263 0.53 7.58 12.53
N ALA A 264 -0.07 6.72 13.37
CA ALA A 264 -1.49 6.84 13.70
C ALA A 264 -1.86 8.20 14.34
N LYS A 265 -0.92 8.80 15.08
CA LYS A 265 -1.05 10.15 15.68
C LYS A 265 -1.21 11.28 14.66
N ASN A 266 -0.69 11.14 13.44
CA ASN A 266 -0.62 12.20 12.43
C ASN A 266 -1.88 12.23 11.54
N ILE A 267 -2.59 11.10 11.44
CA ILE A 267 -3.83 10.94 10.65
C ILE A 267 -5.09 10.79 11.50
N LYS A 268 -4.96 10.84 12.83
CA LYS A 268 -6.06 10.62 13.79
C LYS A 268 -7.29 11.50 13.52
N ASP A 269 -7.11 12.70 12.98
CA ASP A 269 -8.15 13.72 12.76
C ASP A 269 -8.75 13.69 11.34
N TYR A 270 -8.19 12.88 10.42
CA TYR A 270 -8.63 12.79 9.02
C TYR A 270 -9.28 11.44 8.69
N THR A 271 -10.13 11.44 7.68
CA THR A 271 -10.69 10.24 7.04
C THR A 271 -10.31 10.26 5.56
N VAL A 272 -9.71 9.16 5.08
CA VAL A 272 -9.52 8.91 3.66
C VAL A 272 -10.78 8.20 3.13
N LEU A 273 -11.33 8.74 2.04
CA LEU A 273 -12.45 8.19 1.29
C LEU A 273 -11.93 7.37 0.11
N ASP A 274 -12.77 6.48 -0.42
CA ASP A 274 -12.44 5.68 -1.60
C ASP A 274 -12.08 6.57 -2.81
N GLU A 275 -10.98 6.22 -3.48
CA GLU A 275 -10.37 6.99 -4.54
C GLU A 275 -11.29 7.08 -5.75
N ALA A 276 -11.82 5.94 -6.23
CA ALA A 276 -12.64 5.90 -7.44
C ALA A 276 -14.00 6.59 -7.22
N ASP A 277 -14.62 6.39 -6.05
CA ASP A 277 -15.89 7.05 -5.71
C ASP A 277 -15.69 8.58 -5.56
N SER A 278 -14.53 9.02 -5.09
CA SER A 278 -14.16 10.44 -5.01
C SER A 278 -13.87 11.04 -6.40
N ILE A 279 -13.11 10.35 -7.25
CA ILE A 279 -12.89 10.77 -8.65
C ILE A 279 -14.25 10.91 -9.36
N ALA A 280 -15.11 9.88 -9.31
CA ALA A 280 -16.43 9.88 -9.95
C ALA A 280 -17.32 11.06 -9.50
N LYS A 281 -17.29 11.40 -8.20
CA LYS A 281 -18.01 12.54 -7.64
C LYS A 281 -17.52 13.87 -8.23
N TYR A 282 -16.20 14.09 -8.26
CA TYR A 282 -15.65 15.39 -8.67
C TYR A 282 -15.50 15.55 -10.19
N ASP A 283 -15.30 14.46 -10.93
CA ASP A 283 -15.51 14.38 -12.39
C ASP A 283 -16.92 14.87 -12.75
N LYS A 284 -17.96 14.31 -12.13
CA LYS A 284 -19.34 14.73 -12.41
C LYS A 284 -19.59 16.22 -12.10
N ILE A 285 -19.01 16.73 -11.00
CA ILE A 285 -19.10 18.15 -10.62
C ILE A 285 -18.37 19.06 -11.63
N LEU A 286 -17.24 18.63 -12.19
CA LEU A 286 -16.50 19.35 -13.22
C LEU A 286 -17.27 19.37 -14.55
N GLN A 287 -17.79 18.21 -14.98
CA GLN A 287 -18.63 18.12 -16.18
C GLN A 287 -19.88 19.03 -16.09
N ASP A 288 -20.53 19.09 -14.92
CA ASP A 288 -21.68 19.99 -14.68
C ASP A 288 -21.31 21.49 -14.73
N GLN A 289 -20.02 21.84 -14.65
CA GLN A 289 -19.48 23.20 -14.83
C GLN A 289 -18.95 23.46 -16.25
N GLY A 290 -19.13 22.51 -17.18
CA GLY A 290 -18.58 22.54 -18.53
C GLY A 290 -17.06 22.45 -18.53
N VAL A 291 -16.51 21.51 -17.76
CA VAL A 291 -15.08 21.14 -17.77
C VAL A 291 -15.00 19.66 -18.08
N HIS A 292 -14.50 19.32 -19.26
CA HIS A 292 -14.42 17.93 -19.73
C HIS A 292 -12.97 17.43 -19.85
N ALA A 293 -12.01 18.30 -20.18
CA ALA A 293 -10.59 17.97 -20.08
C ALA A 293 -10.17 17.84 -18.60
N ILE A 294 -10.06 16.62 -18.08
CA ILE A 294 -9.79 16.35 -16.65
C ILE A 294 -8.49 15.57 -16.44
N VAL A 295 -7.65 16.12 -15.55
CA VAL A 295 -6.42 15.52 -15.05
C VAL A 295 -6.62 15.11 -13.59
N VAL A 296 -6.23 13.88 -13.26
CA VAL A 296 -6.12 13.38 -11.89
C VAL A 296 -4.65 13.37 -11.50
N LEU A 297 -4.32 14.01 -10.37
CA LEU A 297 -3.05 13.87 -9.66
C LEU A 297 -3.31 12.90 -8.50
N ALA A 298 -2.65 11.75 -8.46
CA ALA A 298 -3.03 10.70 -7.52
C ALA A 298 -1.83 9.96 -6.93
N HIS A 299 -1.76 9.96 -5.60
CA HIS A 299 -0.74 9.24 -4.86
C HIS A 299 -1.10 7.76 -4.70
N THR A 300 -1.08 7.03 -5.81
CA THR A 300 -1.56 5.64 -5.91
C THR A 300 -0.68 4.84 -6.85
N ALA A 301 -0.27 3.63 -6.44
CA ALA A 301 0.76 2.87 -7.13
C ALA A 301 0.38 2.40 -8.56
N VAL A 302 1.32 2.53 -9.50
CA VAL A 302 1.27 1.88 -10.83
C VAL A 302 2.68 1.49 -11.30
N SER A 303 2.79 0.44 -12.13
CA SER A 303 4.06 0.11 -12.79
C SER A 303 3.82 -0.40 -14.20
N THR A 304 4.74 -0.09 -15.13
CA THR A 304 4.84 -0.76 -16.43
C THR A 304 6.06 -1.69 -16.44
N TYR A 305 5.83 -3.00 -16.30
CA TYR A 305 6.89 -4.01 -16.28
C TYR A 305 6.66 -5.08 -17.35
N LYS A 306 7.71 -5.44 -18.10
CA LYS A 306 7.69 -6.44 -19.19
C LYS A 306 6.50 -6.30 -20.16
N GLY A 307 6.15 -5.05 -20.51
CA GLY A 307 5.07 -4.75 -21.44
C GLY A 307 3.65 -4.83 -20.85
N LYS A 308 3.50 -4.95 -19.53
CA LYS A 308 2.21 -4.90 -18.83
C LYS A 308 2.19 -3.73 -17.85
N THR A 309 1.17 -2.87 -17.96
CA THR A 309 0.84 -1.86 -16.93
C THR A 309 -0.12 -2.45 -15.89
N SER A 310 0.18 -2.30 -14.60
CA SER A 310 -0.67 -2.75 -13.48
C SER A 310 -0.28 -2.09 -12.16
N GLY A 311 -1.23 -1.99 -11.23
CA GLY A 311 -1.10 -1.42 -9.89
C GLY A 311 -2.46 -0.89 -9.42
N ASP A 312 -2.53 -0.38 -8.19
CA ASP A 312 -3.77 0.04 -7.56
C ASP A 312 -4.47 1.15 -8.37
N ALA A 313 -3.73 2.07 -9.00
CA ALA A 313 -4.28 3.08 -9.91
C ALA A 313 -5.03 2.49 -11.13
N VAL A 314 -4.61 1.32 -11.62
CA VAL A 314 -5.30 0.61 -12.73
C VAL A 314 -6.60 -0.03 -12.24
N ASP A 315 -6.65 -0.47 -10.99
CA ASP A 315 -7.85 -1.06 -10.39
C ASP A 315 -8.84 0.03 -9.94
N ILE A 316 -8.35 1.18 -9.46
CA ILE A 316 -9.11 2.41 -9.23
C ILE A 316 -9.77 2.89 -10.54
N LEU A 317 -9.03 2.97 -11.65
CA LEU A 317 -9.60 3.34 -12.95
C LEU A 317 -10.61 2.30 -13.44
N GLN A 318 -10.35 0.99 -13.27
CA GLN A 318 -11.35 -0.04 -13.59
C GLN A 318 -12.63 0.08 -12.75
N LYS A 319 -12.51 0.43 -11.46
CA LYS A 319 -13.67 0.75 -10.60
C LYS A 319 -14.39 2.00 -11.11
N LEU A 320 -13.66 3.07 -11.45
CA LEU A 320 -14.21 4.31 -12.00
C LEU A 320 -15.05 4.04 -13.26
N TYR A 321 -14.54 3.29 -14.23
CA TYR A 321 -15.30 2.92 -15.43
C TYR A 321 -16.56 2.09 -15.15
N ARG A 322 -16.61 1.36 -14.03
CA ARG A 322 -17.79 0.59 -13.61
C ARG A 322 -18.86 1.45 -12.94
N ILE A 323 -18.47 2.45 -12.15
CA ILE A 323 -19.40 3.31 -11.38
C ILE A 323 -19.79 4.58 -12.14
N ALA A 324 -18.89 5.10 -12.99
CA ALA A 324 -19.05 6.28 -13.82
C ALA A 324 -18.53 5.98 -15.24
N PRO A 325 -19.28 5.20 -16.05
CA PRO A 325 -18.86 4.81 -17.40
C PRO A 325 -18.74 5.99 -18.39
N ASN A 326 -19.31 7.16 -18.04
CA ASN A 326 -19.25 8.40 -18.80
C ASN A 326 -18.34 9.46 -18.11
N ASN A 327 -17.34 9.02 -17.34
CA ASN A 327 -16.32 9.94 -16.81
C ASN A 327 -15.52 10.56 -17.96
N SER A 328 -14.99 11.77 -17.73
CA SER A 328 -14.14 12.51 -18.67
C SER A 328 -12.68 12.57 -18.18
N VAL A 329 -12.18 11.52 -17.53
CA VAL A 329 -10.80 11.52 -17.00
C VAL A 329 -9.82 11.13 -18.11
N ASP A 330 -9.10 12.12 -18.64
CA ASP A 330 -8.16 11.95 -19.75
C ASP A 330 -6.77 11.52 -19.33
N LEU A 331 -6.28 12.06 -18.21
CA LEU A 331 -4.91 11.88 -17.74
C LEU A 331 -4.90 11.58 -16.24
N TYR A 332 -4.17 10.55 -15.86
CA TYR A 332 -3.94 10.13 -14.48
C TYR A 332 -2.42 10.11 -14.24
N ILE A 333 -1.92 11.10 -13.51
CA ILE A 333 -0.53 11.19 -13.08
C ILE A 333 -0.46 10.52 -11.72
N ALA A 334 0.19 9.36 -11.69
CA ALA A 334 0.31 8.48 -10.54
C ALA A 334 1.67 8.66 -9.83
N ALA A 335 1.80 8.05 -8.65
CA ALA A 335 2.95 8.17 -7.75
C ALA A 335 3.02 6.93 -6.83
N HIS A 336 3.61 7.03 -5.64
CA HIS A 336 3.72 6.02 -4.57
C HIS A 336 4.61 4.81 -4.90
N SER A 337 4.43 4.18 -6.06
CA SER A 337 5.11 2.92 -6.40
C SER A 337 6.63 3.02 -6.59
N HIS A 338 7.14 4.24 -6.79
CA HIS A 338 8.52 4.53 -7.19
C HIS A 338 8.94 3.85 -8.50
N GLN A 339 8.01 3.62 -9.44
CA GLN A 339 8.26 2.95 -10.72
C GLN A 339 7.95 3.85 -11.92
N TYR A 340 8.58 3.54 -13.05
CA TYR A 340 8.08 4.00 -14.34
C TYR A 340 6.75 3.33 -14.69
N ALA A 341 5.79 4.14 -15.14
CA ALA A 341 4.61 3.67 -15.83
C ALA A 341 4.25 4.56 -17.03
N ASN A 342 3.75 3.92 -18.09
CA ASN A 342 3.08 4.61 -19.19
C ASN A 342 2.08 3.64 -19.83
N GLY A 343 0.80 3.99 -19.83
CA GLY A 343 -0.29 3.11 -20.23
C GLY A 343 -1.59 3.84 -20.56
N THR A 344 -2.65 3.07 -20.73
CA THR A 344 -4.00 3.59 -20.97
C THR A 344 -5.03 2.59 -20.44
N VAL A 345 -5.94 3.05 -19.58
CA VAL A 345 -7.10 2.27 -19.12
C VAL A 345 -8.33 2.88 -19.78
N GLY A 346 -8.96 2.15 -20.70
CA GLY A 346 -10.08 2.71 -21.48
C GLY A 346 -9.62 3.80 -22.45
N HIS A 347 -10.00 5.05 -22.18
CA HIS A 347 -9.47 6.24 -22.86
C HIS A 347 -8.41 6.98 -22.03
N THR A 348 -8.49 6.87 -20.69
CA THR A 348 -7.62 7.53 -19.72
C THR A 348 -6.17 7.11 -19.87
N LYS A 349 -5.28 8.08 -20.08
CA LYS A 349 -3.82 7.92 -20.01
C LYS A 349 -3.39 7.79 -18.56
N ILE A 350 -2.41 6.92 -18.30
CA ILE A 350 -1.81 6.76 -16.98
C ILE A 350 -0.29 6.76 -17.09
N VAL A 351 0.38 7.56 -16.25
CA VAL A 351 1.84 7.75 -16.21
C VAL A 351 2.36 7.82 -14.78
N GLN A 352 3.64 7.53 -14.59
CA GLN A 352 4.40 7.78 -13.35
C GLN A 352 5.90 7.90 -13.70
N ALA A 353 6.56 8.91 -13.16
CA ALA A 353 7.92 9.31 -13.51
C ALA A 353 9.02 8.80 -12.56
N ASP A 354 9.05 7.49 -12.30
CA ASP A 354 10.04 6.86 -11.42
C ASP A 354 10.01 7.48 -10.00
N LYS A 355 11.03 8.24 -9.57
CA LYS A 355 11.11 8.94 -8.25
C LYS A 355 12.26 9.95 -8.19
N PHE A 356 12.40 10.65 -7.06
CA PHE A 356 13.62 11.31 -6.58
C PHE A 356 14.27 12.28 -7.61
N SER A 357 13.47 13.03 -8.37
CA SER A 357 13.89 13.87 -9.51
C SER A 357 14.53 13.14 -10.70
N MET A 358 14.51 11.81 -10.75
CA MET A 358 15.24 11.00 -11.73
C MET A 358 14.56 10.88 -13.09
N ALA A 359 13.27 11.18 -13.16
CA ALA A 359 12.50 11.31 -14.39
C ALA A 359 11.38 12.36 -14.23
N TYR A 360 10.69 12.66 -15.34
CA TYR A 360 9.48 13.48 -15.38
C TYR A 360 8.52 12.97 -16.46
N ASP A 361 7.23 13.21 -16.28
CA ASP A 361 6.18 12.93 -17.27
C ASP A 361 6.06 14.10 -18.25
N ASP A 362 5.84 13.84 -19.53
CA ASP A 362 5.49 14.83 -20.55
C ASP A 362 4.23 14.37 -21.31
N ALA A 363 3.12 15.07 -21.09
CA ALA A 363 1.83 14.79 -21.71
C ALA A 363 1.38 15.98 -22.56
N ILE A 364 1.24 15.77 -23.87
CA ILE A 364 0.90 16.83 -24.85
C ILE A 364 -0.41 16.47 -25.55
N GLY A 365 -1.35 17.42 -25.61
CA GLY A 365 -2.65 17.24 -26.25
C GLY A 365 -3.26 18.54 -26.78
N TYR A 366 -4.44 18.43 -27.39
CA TYR A 366 -5.18 19.53 -28.01
C TYR A 366 -6.64 19.46 -27.54
N ILE A 367 -7.18 20.58 -27.05
CA ILE A 367 -8.56 20.68 -26.51
C ILE A 367 -9.45 21.37 -27.55
N ASP A 368 -10.60 20.78 -27.94
CA ASP A 368 -11.58 21.42 -28.86
C ASP A 368 -12.42 22.46 -28.07
N PRO A 369 -12.39 23.76 -28.43
CA PRO A 369 -13.19 24.80 -27.78
C PRO A 369 -14.72 24.63 -27.91
N LYS A 370 -15.19 23.63 -28.66
CA LYS A 370 -16.62 23.30 -28.75
C LYS A 370 -17.08 22.27 -27.74
N THR A 371 -16.16 21.45 -27.22
CA THR A 371 -16.46 20.38 -26.26
C THR A 371 -15.83 20.61 -24.89
N ASP A 372 -14.91 21.56 -24.75
CA ASP A 372 -14.09 21.77 -23.53
C ASP A 372 -13.35 20.48 -23.11
N ASP A 373 -13.01 19.64 -24.09
CA ASP A 373 -12.49 18.27 -23.97
C ASP A 373 -11.33 18.04 -24.96
N PHE A 374 -10.46 17.06 -24.70
CA PHE A 374 -9.39 16.69 -25.62
C PHE A 374 -9.94 16.13 -26.94
N VAL A 375 -9.35 16.56 -28.06
CA VAL A 375 -9.61 15.96 -29.36
C VAL A 375 -9.23 14.47 -29.28
N ARG A 376 -10.19 13.59 -29.55
CA ARG A 376 -10.04 12.14 -29.32
C ARG A 376 -8.76 11.57 -29.95
N GLY A 377 -7.83 11.15 -29.09
CA GLY A 377 -6.55 10.56 -29.51
C GLY A 377 -5.44 11.57 -29.85
N SER A 378 -5.63 12.86 -29.54
CA SER A 378 -4.57 13.88 -29.60
C SER A 378 -3.59 13.78 -28.44
N LEU A 379 -4.08 13.39 -27.24
CA LEU A 379 -3.27 13.29 -26.03
C LEU A 379 -2.27 12.13 -26.13
N VAL A 380 -0.98 12.48 -26.10
CA VAL A 380 0.17 11.58 -26.12
C VAL A 380 0.94 11.77 -24.82
N THR A 381 1.44 10.68 -24.24
CA THR A 381 2.15 10.68 -22.96
C THR A 381 3.49 9.97 -23.07
N HIS A 382 4.50 10.55 -22.46
CA HIS A 382 5.86 10.03 -22.38
C HIS A 382 6.43 10.21 -20.97
N VAL A 383 7.42 9.40 -20.63
CA VAL A 383 8.23 9.57 -19.41
C VAL A 383 9.69 9.71 -19.84
N TYR A 384 10.38 10.72 -19.30
CA TYR A 384 11.76 11.02 -19.67
C TYR A 384 12.70 11.02 -18.46
N PRO A 385 13.91 10.45 -18.59
CA PRO A 385 14.91 10.46 -17.54
C PRO A 385 15.63 11.82 -17.45
N VAL A 386 15.94 12.23 -16.23
CA VAL A 386 16.85 13.33 -15.93
C VAL A 386 18.28 12.78 -15.99
N MET A 387 18.89 12.81 -17.17
CA MET A 387 20.18 12.16 -17.41
C MET A 387 21.35 12.88 -16.72
N SER A 388 22.37 12.12 -16.34
CA SER A 388 23.63 12.62 -15.74
C SER A 388 24.34 13.66 -16.61
N GLU A 389 25.21 14.49 -16.02
CA GLU A 389 26.06 15.45 -16.77
C GLU A 389 26.97 14.73 -17.79
N LYS A 390 27.42 13.52 -17.46
CA LYS A 390 28.24 12.67 -18.32
C LYS A 390 27.49 12.22 -19.58
N ASP A 391 26.23 11.82 -19.45
CA ASP A 391 25.43 11.28 -20.56
C ASP A 391 24.67 12.38 -21.33
N ASP A 392 24.49 13.55 -20.70
CA ASP A 392 24.02 14.77 -21.35
C ASP A 392 24.72 16.05 -20.83
N PRO A 393 25.92 16.38 -21.37
CA PRO A 393 26.70 17.54 -20.94
C PRO A 393 26.19 18.88 -21.49
N GLN A 394 25.22 18.86 -22.43
CA GLN A 394 24.64 20.09 -22.98
C GLN A 394 23.58 20.69 -22.05
N THR A 395 22.80 19.84 -21.37
CA THR A 395 21.87 20.29 -20.32
C THR A 395 22.66 20.62 -19.06
N GLN A 396 22.85 21.92 -18.82
CA GLN A 396 23.47 22.45 -17.60
C GLN A 396 22.44 22.55 -16.47
N ALA A 397 22.87 22.43 -15.21
CA ALA A 397 21.98 22.54 -14.05
C ALA A 397 21.45 23.98 -13.88
N ASP A 398 20.17 24.12 -13.52
CA ASP A 398 19.55 25.43 -13.29
C ASP A 398 20.24 26.17 -12.13
N PRO A 399 20.73 27.40 -12.35
CA PRO A 399 21.54 28.11 -11.37
C PRO A 399 20.75 28.58 -10.13
N LYS A 400 19.41 28.71 -10.21
CA LYS A 400 18.58 29.08 -9.05
C LYS A 400 18.39 27.89 -8.13
N VAL A 401 18.03 26.73 -8.69
CA VAL A 401 17.85 25.50 -7.92
C VAL A 401 19.19 25.02 -7.34
N ALA A 402 20.28 25.12 -8.11
CA ALA A 402 21.63 24.81 -7.60
C ALA A 402 22.05 25.72 -6.43
N ALA A 403 21.62 26.99 -6.41
CA ALA A 403 21.88 27.90 -5.29
C ALA A 403 21.09 27.52 -4.02
N ILE A 404 19.83 27.08 -4.16
CA ILE A 404 18.99 26.60 -3.05
C ILE A 404 19.63 25.37 -2.40
N ILE A 405 20.03 24.37 -3.21
CA ILE A 405 20.74 23.17 -2.77
C ILE A 405 22.01 23.53 -1.98
N LYS A 406 22.82 24.46 -2.51
CA LYS A 406 24.09 24.85 -1.90
C LYS A 406 23.92 25.55 -0.54
N ASP A 407 22.93 26.44 -0.40
CA ASP A 407 22.61 27.09 0.89
C ASP A 407 22.16 26.05 1.93
N ALA A 408 21.31 25.10 1.52
CA ALA A 408 20.84 24.02 2.37
C ALA A 408 21.99 23.12 2.88
N GLN A 409 22.90 22.69 1.99
CA GLN A 409 24.11 21.92 2.34
C GLN A 409 25.03 22.67 3.31
N GLN A 410 25.22 23.97 3.11
CA GLN A 410 26.09 24.79 3.97
C GLN A 410 25.54 24.94 5.40
N ARG A 411 24.22 25.02 5.53
CA ARG A 411 23.53 25.17 6.82
C ARG A 411 23.51 23.87 7.62
N THR A 412 23.19 22.75 6.98
CA THR A 412 23.07 21.44 7.64
C THR A 412 24.41 20.81 8.03
N ALA A 413 25.51 21.25 7.42
CA ALA A 413 26.88 20.74 7.65
C ALA A 413 27.29 20.54 9.12
N LYS A 414 26.85 21.43 10.04
CA LYS A 414 27.17 21.31 11.48
C LYS A 414 26.53 20.08 12.12
N ILE A 415 25.33 19.71 11.70
CA ILE A 415 24.61 18.54 12.21
C ILE A 415 25.16 17.27 11.54
N THR A 416 25.34 17.29 10.22
CA THR A 416 25.73 16.11 9.45
C THR A 416 27.15 15.64 9.77
N GLU A 417 28.09 16.54 10.10
CA GLU A 417 29.45 16.19 10.55
C GLU A 417 29.55 15.83 12.05
N ALA A 418 28.48 15.93 12.84
CA ALA A 418 28.52 15.68 14.28
C ALA A 418 28.80 14.20 14.61
N SER A 419 29.55 13.96 15.69
CA SER A 419 29.77 12.61 16.24
C SER A 419 28.49 12.11 16.94
N VAL A 420 28.10 10.86 16.64
CA VAL A 420 26.93 10.18 17.24
C VAL A 420 27.28 8.92 18.02
N GLY A 421 28.51 8.41 17.88
CA GLY A 421 28.99 7.28 18.66
C GLY A 421 30.41 6.85 18.30
N LYS A 422 30.86 5.75 18.89
CA LYS A 422 32.21 5.22 18.68
C LYS A 422 32.23 3.72 18.39
N ALA A 423 32.88 3.35 17.30
CA ALA A 423 33.13 1.96 16.92
C ALA A 423 34.33 1.36 17.65
N ALA A 424 34.34 0.03 17.78
CA ALA A 424 35.43 -0.74 18.38
C ALA A 424 36.68 -0.86 17.48
N SER A 425 36.54 -0.53 16.19
CA SER A 425 37.65 -0.44 15.23
C SER A 425 37.37 0.70 14.24
N ALA A 426 38.41 1.22 13.59
CA ALA A 426 38.30 2.23 12.53
C ALA A 426 38.01 1.62 11.14
N GLN A 427 37.44 0.41 11.08
CA GLN A 427 36.99 -0.20 9.83
C GLN A 427 35.50 0.06 9.62
N ASP A 428 35.13 0.32 8.37
CA ASP A 428 33.72 0.38 7.96
C ASP A 428 32.97 -0.91 8.34
N ILE A 429 31.75 -0.77 8.85
CA ILE A 429 30.82 -1.91 8.97
C ILE A 429 30.10 -2.05 7.62
N THR A 430 30.19 -3.21 6.96
CA THR A 430 29.98 -3.31 5.50
C THR A 430 28.67 -3.95 5.10
N THR A 431 28.15 -3.51 3.94
CA THR A 431 27.03 -4.10 3.19
C THR A 431 27.42 -5.36 2.41
N THR A 432 28.65 -5.86 2.59
CA THR A 432 29.11 -7.09 1.94
C THR A 432 28.27 -8.27 2.44
N ILE A 433 27.48 -8.85 1.54
CA ILE A 433 26.63 -10.01 1.85
C ILE A 433 27.46 -11.30 1.91
N ASN A 434 27.13 -12.19 2.85
CA ASN A 434 27.65 -13.56 2.90
C ASN A 434 26.89 -14.48 1.92
N ALA A 435 27.19 -15.79 1.95
CA ALA A 435 26.48 -16.78 1.12
C ALA A 435 24.98 -16.91 1.47
N SER A 436 24.61 -16.66 2.73
CA SER A 436 23.23 -16.64 3.21
C SER A 436 22.46 -15.36 2.90
N ARG A 437 23.17 -14.30 2.49
CA ARG A 437 22.71 -12.92 2.23
C ARG A 437 22.65 -11.98 3.44
N GLU A 438 23.14 -12.42 4.60
CA GLU A 438 23.36 -11.54 5.75
C GLU A 438 24.48 -10.52 5.48
N SER A 439 24.43 -9.33 6.08
CA SER A 439 25.53 -8.36 6.05
C SER A 439 25.68 -7.66 7.38
N SER A 440 26.91 -7.34 7.78
CA SER A 440 27.22 -6.84 9.13
C SER A 440 26.51 -5.53 9.46
N ILE A 441 26.37 -4.63 8.48
CA ILE A 441 25.62 -3.38 8.70
C ILE A 441 24.11 -3.60 8.68
N GLY A 442 23.62 -4.59 7.93
CA GLY A 442 22.21 -4.94 7.90
C GLY A 442 21.71 -5.52 9.23
N ASP A 443 22.46 -6.48 9.78
CA ASP A 443 22.23 -7.04 11.11
C ASP A 443 22.25 -5.96 12.20
N LEU A 444 23.18 -5.00 12.10
CA LEU A 444 23.30 -3.92 13.07
C LEU A 444 22.10 -2.95 13.03
N VAL A 445 21.48 -2.76 11.86
CA VAL A 445 20.25 -1.97 11.71
C VAL A 445 19.07 -2.64 12.44
N VAL A 446 18.85 -3.94 12.23
CA VAL A 446 17.74 -4.65 12.90
C VAL A 446 17.99 -4.87 14.38
N ASP A 447 19.25 -5.01 14.82
CA ASP A 447 19.63 -5.00 16.23
C ASP A 447 19.34 -3.65 16.89
N ALA A 448 19.66 -2.53 16.22
CA ALA A 448 19.35 -1.19 16.72
C ALA A 448 17.84 -0.97 16.86
N GLN A 449 17.05 -1.36 15.86
CA GLN A 449 15.59 -1.28 15.88
C GLN A 449 14.98 -2.08 17.04
N LEU A 450 15.41 -3.33 17.24
CA LEU A 450 14.92 -4.19 18.34
C LEU A 450 15.37 -3.65 19.71
N SER A 451 16.63 -3.24 19.84
CA SER A 451 17.22 -2.67 21.06
C SER A 451 16.51 -1.40 21.51
N GLU A 452 16.23 -0.47 20.60
CA GLU A 452 15.55 0.78 20.92
C GLU A 452 14.07 0.55 21.26
N ALA A 453 13.37 -0.34 20.54
CA ALA A 453 12.01 -0.74 20.90
C ALA A 453 11.92 -1.30 22.33
N HIS A 454 12.85 -2.21 22.70
CA HIS A 454 12.93 -2.75 24.06
C HIS A 454 13.27 -1.67 25.10
N ARG A 455 14.19 -0.75 24.80
CA ARG A 455 14.52 0.40 25.67
C ARG A 455 13.31 1.32 25.90
N MET A 456 12.44 1.45 24.91
CA MET A 456 11.18 2.21 24.98
C MET A 456 10.03 1.44 25.66
N GLY A 457 10.23 0.18 26.06
CA GLY A 457 9.19 -0.67 26.64
C GLY A 457 8.17 -1.20 25.62
N ILE A 458 8.47 -1.08 24.32
CA ILE A 458 7.63 -1.60 23.24
C ILE A 458 7.93 -3.09 23.09
N ALA A 459 6.94 -3.93 23.41
CA ALA A 459 7.08 -5.38 23.27
C ALA A 459 7.10 -5.79 21.79
N ALA A 460 8.25 -6.33 21.36
CA ALA A 460 8.51 -6.94 20.07
C ALA A 460 9.36 -8.20 20.26
N ASP A 461 9.05 -9.26 19.54
CA ASP A 461 9.80 -10.52 19.58
C ASP A 461 11.01 -10.47 18.61
N PHE A 462 10.77 -9.98 17.39
CA PHE A 462 11.73 -10.00 16.29
C PHE A 462 11.76 -8.65 15.55
N ALA A 463 12.83 -8.39 14.80
CA ALA A 463 12.88 -7.33 13.80
C ALA A 463 13.25 -7.92 12.44
N ILE A 464 12.56 -7.51 11.37
CA ILE A 464 12.80 -7.94 9.99
C ILE A 464 12.75 -6.73 9.07
N THR A 465 13.83 -6.48 8.32
CA THR A 465 13.88 -5.47 7.26
C THR A 465 14.39 -6.08 5.94
N ASN A 466 14.20 -5.38 4.83
CA ASN A 466 14.79 -5.76 3.54
C ASN A 466 16.21 -5.22 3.42
N GLY A 467 17.12 -6.02 2.86
CA GLY A 467 18.49 -5.57 2.58
C GLY A 467 18.57 -4.36 1.64
N GLY A 468 17.57 -4.17 0.78
CA GLY A 468 17.44 -2.97 -0.06
C GLY A 468 17.24 -1.66 0.72
N GLY A 469 16.80 -1.73 1.98
CA GLY A 469 16.69 -0.61 2.91
C GLY A 469 18.04 -0.11 3.42
N VAL A 470 19.11 -0.90 3.29
CA VAL A 470 20.44 -0.61 3.84
C VAL A 470 21.37 -0.13 2.73
N ARG A 471 21.75 1.16 2.76
CA ARG A 471 22.18 1.87 1.53
C ARG A 471 23.68 2.13 1.39
N SER A 472 24.42 2.06 2.48
CA SER A 472 25.87 2.29 2.51
C SER A 472 26.51 1.42 3.58
N ASN A 473 27.82 1.23 3.47
CA ASN A 473 28.64 0.90 4.64
C ASN A 473 28.49 2.00 5.68
N LEU A 474 28.53 1.66 6.97
CA LEU A 474 28.72 2.64 8.02
C LEU A 474 30.17 3.13 7.98
N LYS A 475 30.36 4.37 7.52
CA LYS A 475 31.68 5.01 7.49
C LYS A 475 32.14 5.37 8.89
N VAL A 476 33.30 4.83 9.27
CA VAL A 476 33.96 5.08 10.55
C VAL A 476 35.23 5.91 10.31
N GLU A 477 35.41 6.97 11.08
CA GLU A 477 36.60 7.82 11.03
C GLU A 477 37.82 7.09 11.66
N SER A 478 39.03 7.57 11.37
CA SER A 478 40.29 6.90 11.76
C SER A 478 40.51 6.76 13.27
N ASP A 479 39.80 7.53 14.09
CA ASP A 479 39.81 7.48 15.56
C ASP A 479 38.68 6.61 16.16
N GLY A 480 37.88 5.95 15.30
CA GLY A 480 36.69 5.18 15.65
C GLY A 480 35.39 5.99 15.69
N THR A 481 35.40 7.30 15.42
CA THR A 481 34.19 8.14 15.45
C THR A 481 33.20 7.75 14.36
N ILE A 482 31.93 7.60 14.74
CA ILE A 482 30.79 7.49 13.82
C ILE A 482 30.13 8.86 13.73
N LYS A 483 29.97 9.39 12.51
CA LYS A 483 29.27 10.66 12.27
C LYS A 483 27.80 10.47 11.96
N TRP A 484 26.98 11.48 12.24
CA TRP A 484 25.54 11.48 11.94
C TRP A 484 25.28 11.20 10.45
N LYS A 485 26.03 11.84 9.54
CA LYS A 485 25.91 11.57 8.09
C LYS A 485 26.22 10.11 7.71
N SER A 486 27.09 9.42 8.45
CA SER A 486 27.38 8.00 8.22
C SER A 486 26.17 7.14 8.58
N ALA A 487 25.42 7.49 9.63
CA ALA A 487 24.20 6.80 10.04
C ALA A 487 23.06 7.04 9.03
N GLN A 488 22.81 8.30 8.65
CA GLN A 488 21.83 8.63 7.59
C GLN A 488 22.18 7.93 6.27
N ALA A 489 23.46 7.84 5.88
CA ALA A 489 23.83 7.15 4.65
C ALA A 489 23.51 5.63 4.67
N VAL A 490 23.37 5.03 5.85
CA VAL A 490 22.97 3.62 6.02
C VAL A 490 21.45 3.46 5.96
N GLN A 491 20.70 4.31 6.68
CA GLN A 491 19.23 4.39 6.69
C GLN A 491 18.81 5.80 6.23
N PRO A 492 18.70 6.08 4.91
CA PRO A 492 18.48 7.43 4.43
C PRO A 492 17.00 7.80 4.24
N PHE A 493 16.09 6.86 4.49
CA PHE A 493 14.72 6.87 3.99
C PHE A 493 13.69 7.39 4.99
N ASN A 494 14.09 7.75 6.20
CA ASN A 494 13.18 8.20 7.25
C ASN A 494 11.98 7.24 7.46
N ASN A 495 12.17 5.94 7.18
CA ASN A 495 11.07 4.97 7.19
C ASN A 495 10.47 4.90 8.59
N GLN A 496 9.16 4.74 8.64
CA GLN A 496 8.48 4.52 9.89
C GLN A 496 8.65 3.06 10.30
N ILE A 497 9.38 2.85 11.40
CA ILE A 497 9.60 1.56 12.02
C ILE A 497 8.46 1.29 12.98
N GLN A 498 7.76 0.19 12.74
CA GLN A 498 6.46 -0.13 13.33
C GLN A 498 6.40 -1.62 13.69
N VAL A 499 5.53 -1.98 14.63
CA VAL A 499 5.32 -3.38 15.08
C VAL A 499 4.02 -3.92 14.49
N PHE A 500 4.11 -5.10 13.86
CA PHE A 500 2.98 -5.83 13.28
C PHE A 500 2.80 -7.19 13.95
N GLU A 501 1.55 -7.65 14.05
CA GLU A 501 1.21 -9.01 14.45
C GLU A 501 1.27 -9.96 13.24
N LEU A 502 2.17 -10.94 13.29
CA LEU A 502 2.33 -11.98 12.28
C LEU A 502 2.33 -13.35 12.95
N THR A 503 1.61 -14.33 12.39
CA THR A 503 1.78 -15.73 12.79
C THR A 503 3.15 -16.27 12.39
N GLY A 504 3.66 -17.28 13.09
CA GLY A 504 4.89 -17.97 12.70
C GLY A 504 4.83 -18.45 11.24
N LYS A 505 3.66 -18.87 10.74
CA LYS A 505 3.44 -19.22 9.33
C LYS A 505 3.56 -18.03 8.37
N GLN A 506 3.12 -16.84 8.76
CA GLN A 506 3.32 -15.62 7.97
C GLN A 506 4.79 -15.21 7.94
N ILE A 507 5.52 -15.31 9.05
CA ILE A 507 6.97 -15.08 9.10
C ILE A 507 7.71 -16.07 8.19
N GLU A 508 7.38 -17.36 8.27
CA GLU A 508 7.92 -18.39 7.38
C GLU A 508 7.63 -18.07 5.90
N THR A 509 6.42 -17.59 5.59
CA THR A 509 6.02 -17.22 4.21
C THR A 509 6.78 -15.99 3.71
N LEU A 510 6.94 -14.97 4.55
CA LEU A 510 7.73 -13.77 4.28
C LEU A 510 9.18 -14.14 3.97
N LEU A 511 9.84 -14.88 4.85
CA LEU A 511 11.23 -15.32 4.66
C LEU A 511 11.40 -16.23 3.43
N ASN A 512 10.41 -17.06 3.11
CA ASN A 512 10.43 -17.86 1.88
C ASN A 512 10.32 -17.01 0.59
N SER A 513 9.64 -15.86 0.64
CA SER A 513 9.40 -15.01 -0.54
C SER A 513 10.70 -14.48 -1.19
N GLN A 514 11.78 -14.36 -0.42
CA GLN A 514 13.08 -13.87 -0.93
C GLN A 514 13.74 -14.82 -1.95
N TYR A 515 13.39 -16.11 -1.92
CA TYR A 515 13.95 -17.12 -2.81
C TYR A 515 13.20 -17.25 -4.14
N ILE A 516 12.16 -16.44 -4.36
CA ILE A 516 11.34 -16.40 -5.58
C ILE A 516 11.95 -15.42 -6.59
N GLY A 517 12.04 -15.83 -7.85
CA GLY A 517 12.44 -14.95 -8.96
C GLY A 517 13.95 -14.71 -9.08
N THR A 518 14.37 -13.46 -9.30
CA THR A 518 15.78 -13.11 -9.55
C THR A 518 16.67 -13.16 -8.31
N GLY A 519 16.10 -13.29 -7.11
CA GLY A 519 16.84 -13.29 -5.86
C GLY A 519 17.50 -11.95 -5.56
N GLU A 520 16.95 -10.82 -5.99
CA GLU A 520 17.43 -9.48 -5.61
C GLU A 520 16.90 -9.02 -4.24
N ARG A 521 15.79 -9.61 -3.77
CA ARG A 521 15.27 -9.40 -2.42
C ARG A 521 15.96 -10.37 -1.45
N TYR A 522 16.26 -9.88 -0.26
CA TYR A 522 16.70 -10.66 0.89
C TYR A 522 16.31 -9.91 2.16
N TYR A 523 16.14 -10.65 3.25
CA TYR A 523 15.78 -10.11 4.55
C TYR A 523 17.00 -10.05 5.47
N LEU A 524 16.88 -9.26 6.52
CA LEU A 524 17.82 -9.15 7.62
C LEU A 524 16.99 -9.28 8.89
N VAL A 525 17.43 -10.11 9.84
CA VAL A 525 16.62 -10.51 11.01
C VAL A 525 17.33 -10.22 12.33
N SER A 526 16.58 -9.84 13.37
CA SER A 526 17.06 -9.81 14.76
C SER A 526 16.03 -10.44 15.70
N GLY A 527 16.49 -10.92 16.86
CA GLY A 527 15.69 -11.68 17.82
C GLY A 527 15.41 -13.14 17.44
N MET A 528 15.76 -13.56 16.22
CA MET A 528 15.56 -14.91 15.70
C MET A 528 16.74 -15.41 14.86
N LYS A 529 16.78 -16.72 14.64
CA LYS A 529 17.62 -17.39 13.64
C LYS A 529 16.77 -18.32 12.79
N TYR A 530 17.20 -18.65 11.58
CA TYR A 530 16.53 -19.67 10.79
C TYR A 530 17.48 -20.52 9.95
N VAL A 531 17.05 -21.76 9.74
CA VAL A 531 17.72 -22.76 8.90
C VAL A 531 16.94 -22.87 7.59
N TYR A 532 17.64 -22.84 6.47
CA TYR A 532 17.06 -23.01 5.13
C TYR A 532 17.80 -24.08 4.33
N THR A 533 17.15 -24.58 3.28
CA THR A 533 17.65 -25.70 2.48
C THR A 533 17.17 -25.61 1.03
N ASP A 534 17.75 -26.43 0.16
CA ASP A 534 17.33 -26.56 -1.24
C ASP A 534 15.83 -26.89 -1.34
N ASN A 535 15.19 -26.32 -2.36
CA ASN A 535 13.80 -26.61 -2.68
C ASN A 535 13.66 -27.13 -4.11
N ALA A 536 12.79 -28.12 -4.30
CA ALA A 536 12.59 -28.78 -5.59
C ALA A 536 11.76 -27.94 -6.58
N ASP A 537 11.27 -26.77 -6.17
CA ASP A 537 10.52 -25.84 -7.02
C ASP A 537 11.48 -25.01 -7.91
N PRO A 538 11.44 -25.14 -9.25
CA PRO A 538 12.29 -24.36 -10.14
C PRO A 538 12.01 -22.84 -10.11
N HIS A 539 10.94 -22.39 -9.46
CA HIS A 539 10.59 -20.97 -9.28
C HIS A 539 10.95 -20.42 -7.89
N GLN A 540 11.33 -21.28 -6.94
CA GLN A 540 11.74 -20.91 -5.59
C GLN A 540 12.92 -21.78 -5.15
N SER A 541 14.14 -21.27 -5.33
CA SER A 541 15.40 -22.03 -5.19
C SER A 541 15.62 -22.70 -3.81
N HIS A 542 15.19 -22.03 -2.74
CA HIS A 542 15.38 -22.49 -1.37
C HIS A 542 14.10 -22.30 -0.56
N LYS A 543 14.04 -22.95 0.60
CA LYS A 543 12.98 -22.74 1.59
C LYS A 543 13.50 -22.75 3.01
N VAL A 544 12.82 -22.01 3.88
CA VAL A 544 12.96 -22.12 5.33
C VAL A 544 12.55 -23.53 5.76
N ALA A 545 13.35 -24.15 6.63
CA ALA A 545 13.11 -25.47 7.20
C ALA A 545 12.70 -25.40 8.68
N VAL A 546 13.40 -24.58 9.46
CA VAL A 546 13.12 -24.35 10.89
C VAL A 546 13.51 -22.92 11.26
N MET A 547 12.74 -22.28 12.14
CA MET A 547 13.05 -20.98 12.74
C MET A 547 13.17 -21.13 14.25
N TYR A 548 14.06 -20.36 14.87
CA TYR A 548 14.34 -20.35 16.31
C TYR A 548 14.31 -18.93 16.87
N ASP A 549 13.90 -18.79 18.13
CA ASP A 549 14.04 -17.54 18.89
C ASP A 549 15.48 -17.32 19.37
N SER A 550 15.74 -16.18 20.01
CA SER A 550 17.04 -15.82 20.59
C SER A 550 17.50 -16.72 21.75
N HIS A 551 16.64 -17.60 22.25
CA HIS A 551 16.94 -18.61 23.26
C HIS A 551 17.17 -20.02 22.66
N GLY A 552 17.01 -20.18 21.34
CA GLY A 552 17.15 -21.45 20.63
C GLY A 552 15.89 -22.31 20.63
N ASN A 553 14.73 -21.80 21.08
CA ASN A 553 13.46 -22.53 20.98
C ASN A 553 12.90 -22.42 19.57
N LYS A 554 12.35 -23.51 19.04
CA LYS A 554 11.67 -23.51 17.74
C LYS A 554 10.39 -22.66 17.77
N LEU A 555 10.13 -21.89 16.71
CA LEU A 555 8.90 -21.10 16.57
C LEU A 555 7.69 -22.01 16.26
N ASP A 556 6.55 -21.72 16.90
CA ASP A 556 5.24 -22.31 16.58
C ASP A 556 4.63 -21.55 15.40
N LEU A 557 4.32 -22.26 14.32
CA LEU A 557 3.75 -21.67 13.10
C LEU A 557 2.34 -21.07 13.30
N ASN A 558 1.61 -21.48 14.33
CA ASN A 558 0.27 -20.98 14.65
C ASN A 558 0.27 -19.83 15.67
N LYS A 559 1.35 -19.67 16.43
CA LYS A 559 1.50 -18.57 17.39
C LYS A 559 1.67 -17.24 16.67
N THR A 560 1.02 -16.20 17.19
CA THR A 560 1.25 -14.80 16.77
C THR A 560 2.46 -14.23 17.51
N TYR A 561 3.33 -13.57 16.74
CA TYR A 561 4.51 -12.84 17.19
C TYR A 561 4.40 -11.38 16.79
N ARG A 562 5.16 -10.53 17.49
CA ARG A 562 5.29 -9.10 17.23
C ARG A 562 6.58 -8.82 16.50
N VAL A 563 6.45 -8.42 15.24
CA VAL A 563 7.59 -8.21 14.33
C VAL A 563 7.73 -6.73 14.03
N ILE A 564 8.91 -6.18 14.35
CA ILE A 564 9.31 -4.84 13.91
C ILE A 564 9.64 -4.89 12.42
N THR A 565 9.09 -3.96 11.64
CA THR A 565 9.44 -3.76 10.23
C THR A 565 9.16 -2.32 9.80
N SER A 566 9.49 -1.96 8.56
CA SER A 566 9.22 -0.62 8.01
C SER A 566 7.87 -0.55 7.27
N ASN A 567 7.25 0.63 7.28
CA ASN A 567 6.12 0.98 6.41
C ASN A 567 6.41 0.64 4.92
N TYR A 568 7.61 0.96 4.42
CA TYR A 568 8.06 0.57 3.08
C TYR A 568 7.95 -0.94 2.82
N LEU A 569 8.35 -1.78 3.79
CA LEU A 569 8.33 -3.22 3.58
C LEU A 569 6.91 -3.78 3.57
N VAL A 570 6.02 -3.18 4.38
CA VAL A 570 4.58 -3.51 4.44
C VAL A 570 3.88 -3.21 3.11
N ASP A 571 4.18 -2.05 2.51
CA ASP A 571 3.65 -1.67 1.21
C ASP A 571 4.17 -2.57 0.07
N SER A 572 5.51 -2.72 -0.01
CA SER A 572 6.20 -3.38 -1.12
C SER A 572 6.18 -4.93 -1.08
N THR A 573 5.56 -5.53 -0.05
CA THR A 573 5.53 -6.98 0.18
C THR A 573 4.10 -7.49 0.43
N LYS A 574 3.59 -8.29 -0.51
CA LYS A 574 2.23 -8.86 -0.46
C LYS A 574 1.97 -9.69 0.82
N GLU A 575 2.99 -10.34 1.39
CA GLU A 575 2.91 -11.13 2.61
C GLU A 575 2.59 -10.28 3.86
N LEU A 576 2.86 -8.98 3.81
CA LEU A 576 2.60 -8.01 4.87
C LEU A 576 1.33 -7.17 4.61
N LYS A 577 0.78 -7.18 3.38
CA LYS A 577 -0.49 -6.48 3.09
C LYS A 577 -1.62 -7.04 3.95
N GLY A 578 -2.28 -6.17 4.71
CA GLY A 578 -3.33 -6.51 5.67
C GLY A 578 -2.83 -7.02 7.03
N ALA A 579 -1.51 -7.03 7.30
CA ALA A 579 -0.99 -7.28 8.63
C ALA A 579 -1.45 -6.20 9.62
N LYS A 580 -1.79 -6.59 10.85
CA LYS A 580 -2.29 -5.67 11.87
C LYS A 580 -1.12 -4.93 12.53
N LYS A 581 -1.02 -3.62 12.28
CA LYS A 581 -0.15 -2.71 13.05
C LYS A 581 -0.62 -2.65 14.51
N VAL A 582 0.32 -2.70 15.46
CA VAL A 582 0.03 -2.65 16.90
C VAL A 582 0.83 -1.63 17.69
N ALA A 583 1.96 -1.14 17.16
CA ALA A 583 2.70 -0.02 17.75
C ALA A 583 3.54 0.69 16.69
N ASP A 584 3.81 1.97 16.93
CA ASP A 584 4.83 2.75 16.22
C ASP A 584 6.09 2.76 17.11
N VAL A 585 7.28 2.49 16.53
CA VAL A 585 8.57 2.50 17.27
C VAL A 585 9.29 3.84 17.10
N GLY A 586 9.43 4.30 15.86
CA GLY A 586 10.18 5.52 15.54
C GLY A 586 10.54 5.60 14.06
N VAL A 587 11.54 6.41 13.74
CA VAL A 587 12.08 6.64 12.40
C VAL A 587 13.41 5.90 12.24
N ASP A 588 13.67 5.30 11.07
CA ASP A 588 14.83 4.42 10.85
C ASP A 588 16.19 5.10 11.12
N THR A 589 16.43 6.32 10.60
CA THR A 589 17.61 7.13 10.95
C THR A 589 17.73 7.34 12.44
N ASP A 590 16.67 7.87 13.06
CA ASP A 590 16.73 8.36 14.44
C ASP A 590 16.97 7.22 15.41
N LEU A 591 16.30 6.07 15.22
CA LEU A 591 16.54 4.87 16.00
C LEU A 591 18.00 4.38 15.86
N PHE A 592 18.58 4.46 14.65
CA PHE A 592 19.96 4.04 14.41
C PHE A 592 20.99 5.00 15.03
N VAL A 593 20.73 6.31 14.95
CA VAL A 593 21.53 7.37 15.58
C VAL A 593 21.43 7.31 17.10
N ASP A 594 20.24 7.12 17.65
CA ASP A 594 20.00 7.05 19.10
C ASP A 594 20.57 5.77 19.69
N TYR A 595 20.48 4.63 19.00
CA TYR A 595 21.22 3.42 19.37
C TYR A 595 22.73 3.71 19.55
N PHE A 596 23.37 4.40 18.60
CA PHE A 596 24.79 4.78 18.75
C PHE A 596 25.06 5.69 19.95
N LYS A 597 24.19 6.67 20.21
CA LYS A 597 24.29 7.55 21.38
C LYS A 597 24.12 6.77 22.68
N HIS A 598 23.11 5.90 22.79
CA HIS A 598 22.81 5.13 23.99
C HIS A 598 23.88 4.10 24.29
N GLN A 599 24.39 3.38 23.27
CA GLN A 599 25.52 2.47 23.45
C GLN A 599 26.77 3.22 23.92
N THR A 600 27.08 4.37 23.31
CA THR A 600 28.24 5.18 23.71
C THR A 600 28.09 5.74 25.12
N ALA A 601 26.87 6.19 25.51
CA ALA A 601 26.55 6.66 26.86
C ALA A 601 26.62 5.54 27.91
N ALA A 602 26.30 4.30 27.53
CA ALA A 602 26.49 3.10 28.35
C ALA A 602 27.96 2.62 28.42
N GLY A 603 28.89 3.28 27.71
CA GLY A 603 30.30 2.91 27.63
C GLY A 603 30.63 1.78 26.65
N ASN A 604 29.65 1.36 25.84
CA ASN A 604 29.81 0.32 24.84
C ASN A 604 30.37 0.89 23.53
N LEU A 605 31.26 0.11 22.89
CA LEU A 605 31.76 0.40 21.54
C LEU A 605 31.01 -0.42 20.51
N ILE A 606 30.60 0.21 19.41
CA ILE A 606 29.87 -0.45 18.31
C ILE A 606 30.77 -1.47 17.63
N LYS A 607 30.27 -2.69 17.45
CA LYS A 607 30.95 -3.80 16.77
C LYS A 607 30.13 -4.23 15.57
N ALA A 608 30.81 -4.76 14.55
CA ALA A 608 30.15 -5.53 13.51
C ALA A 608 29.53 -6.80 14.15
N PRO A 609 28.24 -7.08 13.93
CA PRO A 609 27.62 -8.35 14.27
C PRO A 609 28.31 -9.54 13.58
N VAL A 610 28.15 -10.72 14.18
CA VAL A 610 28.53 -12.00 13.57
C VAL A 610 27.38 -12.44 12.65
N LEU A 611 27.71 -12.87 11.44
CA LEU A 611 26.75 -13.34 10.44
C LEU A 611 26.51 -14.84 10.67
N ASP A 612 25.60 -15.15 11.60
CA ASP A 612 25.26 -16.50 12.03
C ASP A 612 23.76 -16.71 12.30
N ARG A 613 22.90 -15.87 11.70
CA ARG A 613 21.44 -15.88 11.86
C ARG A 613 20.74 -16.73 10.81
N GLU A 614 21.38 -16.93 9.65
CA GLU A 614 20.79 -17.61 8.49
C GLU A 614 21.68 -18.78 8.04
N GLU A 615 21.27 -20.01 8.36
CA GLU A 615 22.09 -21.21 8.14
C GLU A 615 21.55 -22.06 6.97
N TYR A 616 22.38 -22.28 5.95
CA TYR A 616 22.10 -23.27 4.91
C TYR A 616 22.49 -24.68 5.38
N VAL A 617 21.58 -25.65 5.22
CA VAL A 617 21.85 -27.07 5.46
C VAL A 617 21.35 -27.95 4.31
N SER A 618 21.87 -29.17 4.18
CA SER A 618 21.37 -30.14 3.20
C SER A 618 19.93 -30.57 3.50
N VAL A 619 19.23 -31.09 2.49
CA VAL A 619 17.82 -31.51 2.60
C VAL A 619 17.64 -32.61 3.66
N GLU A 620 18.61 -33.51 3.80
CA GLU A 620 18.63 -34.55 4.83
C GLU A 620 18.73 -33.93 6.23
N LYS A 621 19.65 -32.97 6.40
CA LYS A 621 19.85 -32.28 7.68
C LYS A 621 18.64 -31.43 8.07
N ALA A 622 18.00 -30.77 7.09
CA ALA A 622 16.74 -30.07 7.30
C ALA A 622 15.62 -31.03 7.75
N ALA A 623 15.52 -32.22 7.14
CA ALA A 623 14.55 -33.23 7.55
C ALA A 623 14.78 -33.74 8.98
N GLU A 624 16.04 -33.94 9.40
CA GLU A 624 16.39 -34.25 10.79
C GLU A 624 15.92 -33.17 11.77
N LEU A 625 16.22 -31.89 11.49
CA LEU A 625 15.87 -30.75 12.35
C LEU A 625 14.34 -30.56 12.45
N ILE A 626 13.62 -30.78 11.35
CA ILE A 626 12.15 -30.77 11.33
C ILE A 626 11.60 -31.87 12.24
N ALA A 627 12.11 -33.10 12.12
CA ALA A 627 11.68 -34.25 12.92
C ALA A 627 12.03 -34.13 14.42
N GLN A 628 13.23 -33.64 14.75
CA GLN A 628 13.65 -33.41 16.14
C GLN A 628 12.74 -32.42 16.85
N GLY A 629 12.28 -31.37 16.16
CA GLY A 629 11.28 -30.44 16.71
C GLY A 629 9.93 -31.10 17.02
N GLN A 630 9.48 -32.05 16.19
CA GLN A 630 8.23 -32.80 16.44
C GLN A 630 8.36 -33.75 17.64
N GLU A 631 9.54 -34.34 17.85
CA GLU A 631 9.81 -35.10 19.09
C GLU A 631 9.86 -34.19 20.33
N GLN A 632 10.41 -32.98 20.22
CA GLN A 632 10.47 -32.03 21.34
C GLN A 632 9.09 -31.52 21.75
N GLU A 633 8.21 -31.21 20.80
CA GLU A 633 6.80 -30.92 21.08
C GLU A 633 6.12 -32.08 21.82
N SER A 634 6.41 -33.33 21.42
CA SER A 634 5.86 -34.54 22.08
C SER A 634 6.45 -34.83 23.47
N LYS A 635 7.64 -34.31 23.78
CA LYS A 635 8.32 -34.45 25.08
C LYS A 635 7.94 -33.33 26.05
N ASN A 636 7.74 -32.10 25.56
CA ASN A 636 7.23 -31.01 26.42
C ASN A 636 5.79 -31.29 26.89
N THR A 637 4.96 -32.00 26.10
CA THR A 637 3.66 -32.50 26.58
C THR A 637 3.76 -33.53 27.70
N GLN A 638 4.93 -34.16 27.91
CA GLN A 638 5.18 -35.09 29.03
C GLN A 638 5.81 -34.40 30.25
N ALA A 639 6.32 -33.16 30.11
CA ALA A 639 7.00 -32.44 31.19
C ALA A 639 6.03 -31.62 32.06
N GLU A 640 4.90 -31.16 31.51
CA GLU A 640 3.88 -30.41 32.26
C GLU A 640 2.92 -31.30 33.08
N GLU A 641 2.98 -32.64 32.97
CA GLU A 641 2.15 -33.61 33.73
C GLU A 641 2.48 -33.69 35.26
N THR A 642 2.99 -32.64 35.89
CA THR A 642 3.31 -32.61 37.35
C THR A 642 2.60 -31.52 38.17
N GLN A 643 1.46 -31.01 37.70
CA GLN A 643 0.44 -30.44 38.58
C GLN A 643 -0.92 -31.12 38.39
N PRO A 644 -1.72 -31.29 39.47
CA PRO A 644 -2.97 -32.03 39.40
C PRO A 644 -4.04 -31.23 38.66
N VAL A 645 -4.38 -31.66 37.44
CA VAL A 645 -5.56 -31.14 36.73
C VAL A 645 -6.83 -31.58 37.48
N VAL A 646 -7.70 -30.61 37.72
CA VAL A 646 -8.94 -30.79 38.47
C VAL A 646 -9.95 -31.60 37.66
N ASP A 647 -10.68 -32.48 38.34
CA ASP A 647 -11.70 -33.34 37.76
C ASP A 647 -12.79 -32.53 37.01
N HIS A 648 -13.11 -32.93 35.79
CA HIS A 648 -14.09 -32.27 34.92
C HIS A 648 -15.11 -33.29 34.39
N LEU A 649 -16.37 -33.03 34.76
CA LEU A 649 -17.51 -33.93 34.62
C LEU A 649 -17.77 -34.34 33.16
N THR A 650 -17.98 -35.64 32.96
CA THR A 650 -18.51 -36.19 31.70
C THR A 650 -20.03 -36.12 31.70
N GLU A 651 -20.61 -35.29 30.83
CA GLU A 651 -22.06 -35.28 30.62
C GLU A 651 -22.47 -36.20 29.47
N LYS A 652 -23.32 -37.19 29.78
CA LYS A 652 -23.97 -38.04 28.78
C LYS A 652 -25.00 -37.24 28.00
N VAL A 653 -24.86 -37.21 26.67
CA VAL A 653 -25.82 -36.62 25.75
C VAL A 653 -26.60 -37.71 25.02
N GLN A 654 -27.83 -37.40 24.60
CA GLN A 654 -28.63 -38.32 23.80
C GLN A 654 -27.90 -38.68 22.50
N GLU A 655 -27.86 -39.97 22.15
CA GLU A 655 -27.18 -40.44 20.93
C GLU A 655 -27.64 -39.67 19.69
N ARG A 656 -26.70 -38.97 19.04
CA ARG A 656 -26.97 -38.20 17.82
C ARG A 656 -25.92 -38.46 16.74
N SER A 657 -26.36 -38.43 15.49
CA SER A 657 -25.47 -38.60 14.33
C SER A 657 -24.77 -37.29 13.98
N VAL A 658 -23.49 -37.38 13.60
CA VAL A 658 -22.60 -36.26 13.25
C VAL A 658 -21.66 -36.66 12.12
N TYR A 659 -21.18 -35.69 11.35
CA TYR A 659 -20.42 -35.93 10.12
C TYR A 659 -18.95 -35.52 10.24
N LEU A 660 -18.06 -36.33 9.68
CA LEU A 660 -16.60 -36.13 9.66
C LEU A 660 -16.16 -35.64 8.26
N PRO A 661 -15.88 -34.33 8.07
CA PRO A 661 -15.58 -33.79 6.75
C PRO A 661 -14.20 -34.22 6.23
N VAL A 662 -14.05 -34.28 4.91
CA VAL A 662 -12.74 -34.46 4.26
C VAL A 662 -11.86 -33.23 4.52
N ILE A 663 -10.72 -33.41 5.17
CA ILE A 663 -9.80 -32.32 5.52
C ILE A 663 -8.69 -32.22 4.46
N HIS A 664 -8.26 -30.99 4.14
CA HIS A 664 -7.26 -30.68 3.11
C HIS A 664 -7.52 -31.28 1.71
N GLN A 665 -8.79 -31.53 1.36
CA GLN A 665 -9.21 -32.21 0.12
C GLN A 665 -8.67 -33.65 -0.06
N ASN A 666 -8.03 -34.22 0.96
CA ASN A 666 -7.43 -35.56 0.90
C ASN A 666 -8.37 -36.61 1.49
N LYS A 667 -9.04 -37.39 0.63
CA LYS A 667 -9.97 -38.46 1.02
C LYS A 667 -9.33 -39.62 1.80
N ASN A 668 -8.00 -39.74 1.81
CA ASN A 668 -7.30 -40.79 2.56
C ASN A 668 -6.92 -40.33 3.98
N TRP A 669 -7.28 -39.11 4.38
CA TRP A 669 -6.96 -38.57 5.70
C TRP A 669 -7.90 -39.14 6.77
N LYS A 670 -7.31 -39.52 7.92
CA LYS A 670 -8.00 -40.16 9.05
C LYS A 670 -7.82 -39.35 10.33
N ILE A 671 -8.86 -39.26 11.13
CA ILE A 671 -8.87 -38.60 12.44
C ILE A 671 -8.39 -39.60 13.50
N ARG A 672 -7.33 -39.28 14.23
CA ARG A 672 -6.85 -40.09 15.36
C ARG A 672 -7.72 -39.86 16.59
N LEU A 673 -8.13 -40.94 17.25
CA LEU A 673 -9.02 -40.91 18.41
C LEU A 673 -8.25 -40.74 19.73
N LEU A 674 -8.97 -40.36 20.78
CA LEU A 674 -8.42 -40.15 22.13
C LEU A 674 -9.15 -41.00 23.17
N ASP A 675 -8.53 -41.21 24.34
CA ASP A 675 -9.19 -41.82 25.50
C ASP A 675 -9.96 -40.77 26.34
N GLN A 676 -10.62 -41.23 27.41
CA GLN A 676 -11.37 -40.38 28.35
C GLN A 676 -10.55 -39.30 29.08
N ASN A 677 -9.21 -39.34 28.96
CA ASN A 677 -8.26 -38.41 29.55
C ASN A 677 -7.55 -37.55 28.49
N GLY A 678 -7.97 -37.61 27.22
CA GLY A 678 -7.39 -36.81 26.15
C GLY A 678 -6.09 -37.34 25.57
N ARG A 679 -5.73 -38.61 25.82
CA ARG A 679 -4.51 -39.24 25.28
C ARG A 679 -4.81 -39.94 23.95
N TYR A 680 -3.99 -39.71 22.93
CA TYR A 680 -4.21 -40.27 21.59
C TYR A 680 -4.07 -41.81 21.54
N LEU A 681 -5.17 -42.49 21.25
CA LEU A 681 -5.22 -43.92 20.98
C LEU A 681 -4.54 -44.25 19.64
N ASN A 682 -4.11 -45.51 19.46
CA ASN A 682 -3.73 -46.03 18.14
C ASN A 682 -4.97 -46.52 17.36
N GLN A 683 -5.99 -45.66 17.30
CA GLN A 683 -7.27 -45.89 16.64
C GLN A 683 -7.61 -44.67 15.78
N PHE A 684 -8.21 -44.92 14.61
CA PHE A 684 -8.45 -43.90 13.59
C PHE A 684 -9.83 -44.07 12.97
N LEU A 685 -10.49 -42.95 12.65
CA LEU A 685 -11.67 -42.91 11.80
C LEU A 685 -11.34 -42.28 10.46
N ASP A 686 -11.80 -42.89 9.37
CA ASP A 686 -11.80 -42.27 8.06
C ASP A 686 -12.67 -40.99 8.04
N THR A 687 -12.36 -40.07 7.12
CA THR A 687 -13.24 -38.93 6.81
C THR A 687 -14.28 -39.29 5.73
N ASP A 688 -15.19 -38.37 5.38
CA ASP A 688 -16.30 -38.61 4.43
C ASP A 688 -17.37 -39.60 4.97
N GLN A 689 -17.52 -39.70 6.31
CA GLN A 689 -18.49 -40.60 6.95
C GLN A 689 -19.29 -39.97 8.10
N VAL A 690 -20.41 -40.61 8.46
CA VAL A 690 -21.29 -40.24 9.58
C VAL A 690 -21.07 -41.23 10.73
N ILE A 691 -20.84 -40.70 11.93
CA ILE A 691 -20.75 -41.46 13.18
C ILE A 691 -21.85 -41.04 14.16
N LYS A 692 -22.02 -41.79 15.25
CA LYS A 692 -22.85 -41.40 16.39
C LYS A 692 -21.99 -40.97 17.56
N ILE A 693 -22.47 -40.00 18.34
CA ILE A 693 -21.85 -39.56 19.59
C ILE A 693 -22.83 -39.66 20.78
N SER A 694 -22.33 -40.01 21.96
CA SER A 694 -23.13 -40.34 23.18
C SER A 694 -22.72 -39.58 24.45
N GLY A 695 -21.67 -38.77 24.39
CA GLY A 695 -21.16 -38.01 25.53
C GLY A 695 -20.38 -36.79 25.03
N HIS A 696 -20.20 -35.81 25.89
CA HIS A 696 -19.26 -34.71 25.66
C HIS A 696 -18.46 -34.39 26.93
N LYS A 697 -17.24 -33.88 26.74
CA LYS A 697 -16.30 -33.56 27.81
C LYS A 697 -15.38 -32.42 27.38
N MET A 698 -15.03 -31.55 28.32
CA MET A 698 -13.98 -30.55 28.15
C MET A 698 -12.65 -31.12 28.65
N ILE A 699 -11.59 -31.02 27.83
CA ILE A 699 -10.23 -31.39 28.19
C ILE A 699 -9.33 -30.24 27.73
N ASP A 700 -8.56 -29.65 28.64
CA ASP A 700 -7.67 -28.51 28.41
C ASP A 700 -8.31 -27.34 27.63
N GLY A 701 -9.55 -27.00 28.01
CA GLY A 701 -10.34 -25.93 27.39
C GLY A 701 -10.92 -26.24 26.01
N ARG A 702 -10.76 -27.47 25.51
CA ARG A 702 -11.29 -27.94 24.21
C ARG A 702 -12.41 -28.96 24.41
N GLU A 703 -13.43 -28.92 23.56
CA GLU A 703 -14.57 -29.83 23.61
C GLU A 703 -14.30 -31.11 22.80
N PHE A 704 -14.68 -32.26 23.36
CA PHE A 704 -14.59 -33.57 22.74
C PHE A 704 -15.93 -34.29 22.84
N TYR A 705 -16.25 -35.11 21.84
CA TYR A 705 -17.41 -35.99 21.83
C TYR A 705 -16.99 -37.45 21.97
N GLN A 706 -17.71 -38.20 22.82
CA GLN A 706 -17.56 -39.65 22.93
C GLN A 706 -18.27 -40.33 21.75
N ILE A 707 -17.60 -41.26 21.08
CA ILE A 707 -18.19 -42.08 20.03
C ILE A 707 -19.14 -43.10 20.66
N ALA A 708 -20.38 -43.15 20.18
CA ALA A 708 -21.41 -44.01 20.76
C ALA A 708 -21.03 -45.50 20.67
N GLY A 709 -21.08 -46.19 21.82
CA GLY A 709 -20.66 -47.58 21.93
C GLY A 709 -19.13 -47.79 22.04
N SER A 710 -18.36 -46.74 22.29
CA SER A 710 -16.90 -46.81 22.45
C SER A 710 -16.41 -45.91 23.60
N ASP A 711 -15.28 -46.26 24.20
CA ASP A 711 -14.56 -45.40 25.16
C ASP A 711 -13.68 -44.36 24.45
N ALA A 712 -13.71 -44.32 23.11
CA ALA A 712 -12.94 -43.41 22.29
C ALA A 712 -13.64 -42.06 22.06
N TRP A 713 -12.84 -41.00 22.03
CA TRP A 713 -13.25 -39.61 21.94
C TRP A 713 -12.69 -38.95 20.67
N ILE A 714 -13.42 -37.96 20.17
CA ILE A 714 -13.06 -37.17 18.99
C ILE A 714 -13.18 -35.66 19.29
N PRO A 715 -12.19 -34.82 18.93
CA PRO A 715 -12.28 -33.37 19.11
C PRO A 715 -13.46 -32.78 18.34
N SER A 716 -14.27 -31.90 18.97
CA SER A 716 -15.49 -31.39 18.34
C SER A 716 -15.23 -30.58 17.07
N GLN A 717 -14.05 -29.96 16.94
CA GLN A 717 -13.60 -29.26 15.72
C GLN A 717 -13.57 -30.16 14.45
N PHE A 718 -13.46 -31.49 14.60
CA PHE A 718 -13.49 -32.44 13.49
C PHE A 718 -14.89 -33.00 13.22
N VAL A 719 -15.91 -32.49 13.93
CA VAL A 719 -17.27 -33.02 13.96
C VAL A 719 -18.25 -31.92 13.57
N VAL A 720 -18.93 -32.09 12.43
CA VAL A 720 -20.00 -31.19 12.02
C VAL A 720 -21.34 -31.77 12.50
N SER A 721 -22.09 -30.99 13.30
CA SER A 721 -23.43 -31.41 13.74
C SER A 721 -24.36 -31.58 12.53
N ALA A 722 -25.10 -32.69 12.48
CA ALA A 722 -25.89 -33.04 11.29
C ALA A 722 -27.24 -32.30 11.20
N GLN A 723 -27.59 -31.44 12.16
CA GLN A 723 -28.95 -30.88 12.28
C GLN A 723 -29.05 -29.39 11.98
N ASP A 724 -28.02 -28.58 12.26
CA ASP A 724 -28.14 -27.12 12.16
C ASP A 724 -27.68 -26.56 10.82
N GLU A 725 -28.42 -25.56 10.35
CA GLU A 725 -28.02 -24.76 9.18
C GLU A 725 -26.98 -23.72 9.62
N THR A 726 -25.72 -23.91 9.22
CA THR A 726 -24.67 -22.91 9.47
C THR A 726 -24.82 -21.79 8.43
N LYS A 727 -25.12 -20.56 8.87
CA LYS A 727 -25.11 -19.39 7.98
C LYS A 727 -23.69 -19.17 7.42
N VAL A 728 -23.62 -18.77 6.16
CA VAL A 728 -22.39 -18.47 5.42
C VAL A 728 -22.67 -17.26 4.55
N SER A 729 -21.71 -16.35 4.38
CA SER A 729 -21.76 -15.31 3.36
C SER A 729 -20.60 -15.52 2.40
N ALA A 730 -20.89 -16.14 1.25
CA ALA A 730 -19.86 -16.49 0.27
C ALA A 730 -20.40 -16.36 -1.16
N ILE A 731 -19.50 -16.28 -2.14
CA ILE A 731 -19.84 -16.42 -3.56
C ILE A 731 -19.35 -17.77 -4.06
N GLY A 732 -20.28 -18.56 -4.57
CA GLY A 732 -20.05 -19.86 -5.17
C GLY A 732 -20.12 -19.84 -6.68
N TYR A 733 -19.15 -20.45 -7.34
CA TYR A 733 -19.12 -20.64 -8.80
C TYR A 733 -19.43 -22.09 -9.17
N ILE A 734 -20.23 -22.27 -10.22
CA ILE A 734 -20.56 -23.59 -10.76
C ILE A 734 -19.67 -23.84 -12.00
N PRO A 735 -18.60 -24.65 -11.90
CA PRO A 735 -17.72 -24.93 -13.03
C PRO A 735 -18.40 -25.78 -14.11
N VAL A 736 -17.79 -25.86 -15.30
CA VAL A 736 -18.24 -26.79 -16.35
C VAL A 736 -18.00 -28.22 -15.90
N LEU A 737 -19.08 -28.99 -15.76
CA LEU A 737 -19.01 -30.40 -15.39
C LEU A 737 -18.62 -31.24 -16.60
N THR A 738 -17.55 -32.05 -16.46
CA THR A 738 -17.13 -33.07 -17.44
C THR A 738 -17.09 -32.56 -18.90
N ASN A 739 -16.57 -31.34 -19.11
CA ASN A 739 -16.49 -30.66 -20.42
C ASN A 739 -17.83 -30.46 -21.18
N HIS A 740 -18.99 -30.57 -20.51
CA HIS A 740 -20.31 -30.33 -21.10
C HIS A 740 -20.90 -28.98 -20.63
N PRO A 741 -20.65 -27.86 -21.35
CA PRO A 741 -21.04 -26.52 -20.89
C PRO A 741 -22.55 -26.26 -20.86
N THR A 742 -23.36 -27.11 -21.50
CA THR A 742 -24.82 -27.00 -21.55
C THR A 742 -25.54 -27.73 -20.42
N TRP A 743 -24.83 -28.51 -19.60
CA TRP A 743 -25.42 -29.23 -18.48
C TRP A 743 -25.91 -28.29 -17.37
N LYS A 744 -26.92 -28.75 -16.62
CA LYS A 744 -27.50 -28.02 -15.50
C LYS A 744 -27.63 -28.92 -14.27
N ILE A 745 -27.35 -28.40 -13.09
CA ILE A 745 -27.49 -29.11 -11.81
C ILE A 745 -28.89 -28.90 -11.27
N ARG A 746 -29.59 -30.00 -10.95
CA ARG A 746 -30.90 -29.97 -10.29
C ARG A 746 -30.72 -29.72 -8.79
N LEU A 747 -31.50 -28.79 -8.23
CA LEU A 747 -31.47 -28.47 -6.80
C LEU A 747 -32.30 -29.46 -5.97
N VAL A 748 -32.08 -29.44 -4.66
CA VAL A 748 -32.89 -30.16 -3.66
C VAL A 748 -33.48 -29.21 -2.62
N ASP A 749 -34.51 -29.66 -1.91
CA ASP A 749 -35.02 -29.00 -0.71
C ASP A 749 -34.23 -29.38 0.56
N VAL A 750 -34.58 -28.78 1.70
CA VAL A 750 -33.91 -29.02 2.99
C VAL A 750 -34.13 -30.45 3.54
N GLN A 751 -35.06 -31.22 2.96
CA GLN A 751 -35.24 -32.66 3.21
C GLN A 751 -34.49 -33.54 2.19
N GLY A 752 -33.87 -32.94 1.16
CA GLY A 752 -33.10 -33.62 0.13
C GLY A 752 -33.90 -34.21 -1.02
N HIS A 753 -35.17 -33.81 -1.19
CA HIS A 753 -35.95 -34.16 -2.37
C HIS A 753 -35.59 -33.23 -3.52
N TYR A 754 -35.44 -33.78 -4.72
CA TYR A 754 -35.16 -32.99 -5.92
C TYR A 754 -36.33 -32.08 -6.29
N VAL A 755 -36.05 -30.79 -6.45
CA VAL A 755 -37.03 -29.79 -6.92
C VAL A 755 -36.92 -29.57 -8.43
N ASN A 756 -37.95 -28.97 -9.04
CA ASN A 756 -37.96 -28.63 -10.46
C ASN A 756 -37.24 -27.29 -10.74
N GLN A 757 -36.03 -27.14 -10.21
CA GLN A 757 -35.16 -25.99 -10.45
C GLN A 757 -33.75 -26.46 -10.82
N TYR A 758 -33.12 -25.75 -11.75
CA TYR A 758 -31.87 -26.15 -12.40
C TYR A 758 -30.94 -24.95 -12.59
N LEU A 759 -29.67 -25.10 -12.22
CA LEU A 759 -28.64 -24.08 -12.39
C LEU A 759 -27.66 -24.44 -13.51
N SER A 760 -27.40 -23.50 -14.42
CA SER A 760 -26.43 -23.68 -15.51
C SER A 760 -24.98 -23.60 -15.01
N THR A 761 -24.08 -24.33 -15.65
CA THR A 761 -22.63 -24.12 -15.44
C THR A 761 -22.19 -22.72 -15.89
N LYS A 762 -21.01 -22.28 -15.43
CA LYS A 762 -20.44 -20.94 -15.60
C LYS A 762 -21.26 -19.81 -14.95
N THR A 763 -21.97 -20.11 -13.86
CA THR A 763 -22.76 -19.11 -13.12
C THR A 763 -22.25 -18.95 -11.68
N TYR A 764 -22.42 -17.74 -11.13
CA TYR A 764 -22.07 -17.39 -9.76
C TYR A 764 -23.34 -17.20 -8.93
N TRP A 765 -23.32 -17.68 -7.69
CA TRP A 765 -24.46 -17.67 -6.78
C TRP A 765 -24.01 -17.25 -5.38
N LYS A 766 -24.78 -16.39 -4.72
CA LYS A 766 -24.58 -16.13 -3.31
C LYS A 766 -24.96 -17.37 -2.51
N VAL A 767 -24.04 -17.82 -1.67
CA VAL A 767 -24.25 -18.87 -0.67
C VAL A 767 -24.65 -18.18 0.63
N PHE A 768 -25.79 -18.61 1.19
CA PHE A 768 -26.38 -18.06 2.41
C PHE A 768 -26.19 -18.98 3.63
N ALA A 769 -25.95 -20.27 3.38
CA ALA A 769 -25.72 -21.27 4.43
C ALA A 769 -25.11 -22.56 3.88
N LYS A 770 -24.59 -23.40 4.79
CA LYS A 770 -24.17 -24.79 4.55
C LYS A 770 -24.86 -25.75 5.53
N LYS A 771 -25.24 -26.94 5.06
CA LYS A 771 -25.90 -28.00 5.85
C LYS A 771 -25.67 -29.38 5.23
N ILE A 772 -25.69 -30.44 6.04
CA ILE A 772 -25.72 -31.83 5.55
C ILE A 772 -27.17 -32.21 5.20
N ILE A 773 -27.39 -32.68 3.97
CA ILE A 773 -28.68 -33.17 3.47
C ILE A 773 -28.44 -34.53 2.81
N ASN A 774 -29.18 -35.55 3.22
CA ASN A 774 -29.01 -36.95 2.77
C ASN A 774 -27.54 -37.44 2.77
N GLY A 775 -26.80 -37.11 3.82
CA GLY A 775 -25.40 -37.51 4.00
C GLY A 775 -24.38 -36.77 3.13
N GLN A 776 -24.77 -35.71 2.40
CA GLN A 776 -23.84 -34.90 1.60
C GLN A 776 -23.90 -33.42 2.03
N LEU A 777 -22.76 -32.73 2.01
CA LEU A 777 -22.72 -31.28 2.22
C LEU A 777 -23.44 -30.56 1.09
N HIS A 778 -24.33 -29.64 1.45
CA HIS A 778 -25.06 -28.78 0.54
C HIS A 778 -24.93 -27.31 0.93
N TYR A 779 -24.99 -26.43 -0.06
CA TYR A 779 -25.03 -24.97 0.09
C TYR A 779 -26.41 -24.43 -0.26
N ARG A 780 -26.96 -23.54 0.58
CA ARG A 780 -28.23 -22.84 0.31
C ARG A 780 -27.97 -21.61 -0.54
N LEU A 781 -28.60 -21.56 -1.72
CA LEU A 781 -28.45 -20.49 -2.72
C LEU A 781 -29.64 -19.53 -2.77
N GLY A 782 -30.65 -19.75 -1.93
CA GLY A 782 -31.88 -18.95 -1.89
C GLY A 782 -32.75 -19.38 -0.71
N ASN A 783 -34.03 -19.67 -0.95
CA ASN A 783 -34.93 -20.12 0.11
C ASN A 783 -34.67 -21.60 0.53
N GLN A 784 -35.44 -22.11 1.50
CA GLN A 784 -35.30 -23.48 2.05
C GLN A 784 -35.43 -24.61 1.00
N ARG A 785 -35.89 -24.33 -0.22
CA ARG A 785 -36.02 -25.29 -1.33
C ARG A 785 -34.89 -25.22 -2.36
N GLN A 786 -33.82 -24.46 -2.09
CA GLN A 786 -32.79 -24.12 -3.06
C GLN A 786 -31.39 -24.48 -2.55
N TRP A 787 -31.13 -25.79 -2.46
CA TRP A 787 -29.85 -26.34 -2.04
C TRP A 787 -29.12 -27.03 -3.19
N ILE A 788 -27.81 -26.82 -3.29
CA ILE A 788 -26.92 -27.49 -4.24
C ILE A 788 -25.93 -28.41 -3.50
N PRO A 789 -25.68 -29.65 -3.95
CA PRO A 789 -24.58 -30.46 -3.43
C PRO A 789 -23.24 -29.75 -3.62
N ALA A 790 -22.43 -29.65 -2.56
CA ALA A 790 -21.17 -28.88 -2.55
C ALA A 790 -20.18 -29.32 -3.64
N LYS A 791 -20.19 -30.59 -4.04
CA LYS A 791 -19.39 -31.14 -5.16
C LYS A 791 -19.63 -30.47 -6.52
N TYR A 792 -20.68 -29.67 -6.68
CA TYR A 792 -20.99 -28.94 -7.92
C TYR A 792 -20.74 -27.41 -7.82
N LEU A 793 -20.22 -26.91 -6.70
CA LEU A 793 -20.03 -25.48 -6.44
C LEU A 793 -18.72 -25.22 -5.71
N GLN A 794 -17.86 -24.39 -6.30
CA GLN A 794 -16.60 -23.93 -5.74
C GLN A 794 -16.82 -22.59 -5.03
N LEU A 795 -16.52 -22.49 -3.74
CA LEU A 795 -16.50 -21.20 -3.03
C LEU A 795 -15.26 -20.42 -3.46
N ILE A 796 -15.40 -19.14 -3.76
CA ILE A 796 -14.29 -18.29 -4.23
C ILE A 796 -13.80 -17.33 -3.13
N HIS A 797 -14.67 -16.92 -2.20
CA HIS A 797 -14.32 -16.21 -0.96
C HIS A 797 -15.32 -16.62 0.15
N GLU A 798 -14.86 -16.80 1.39
CA GLU A 798 -15.69 -16.61 2.60
C GLU A 798 -15.49 -15.14 3.05
N ILE A 799 -16.59 -14.46 3.39
CA ILE A 799 -16.63 -13.05 3.87
C ILE A 799 -16.89 -13.04 5.37
#